data_AF-A0A2T7NHB2-F1
#
_entry.id   AF-A0A2T7NHB2-F1
#
_cell.length_a   1.000
_cell.length_b   1.000
_cell.length_c   1.000
_cell.angle_alpha   90.00
_cell.angle_beta   90.00
_cell.angle_gamma   90.00
#
_symmetry.space_group_name_H-M   'P 1'
#
loop_
_entity.id
_entity.type
_entity.pdbx_description
1 polymer ?
#
loop_
_entity_poly.entity_id
_entity_poly.type
_entity_poly.pdbx_seq_one_letter_code
_entity_poly.pdbx_strand_id
1 'polypeptide(L)'
;MGIFISRLIDLYNDFKNDPARILMVGLDAAGKLVYYLNMCLCMSDFQPWSFCVFRETGKTTILYKIKLNEVVTTIPTIGFNVESVSPVKGVTFTVWDVGGIIYVVDSADYERFTESRDELHRVLKEDELRGVPVVVLANKQDLPSNCLSCVRGGEKLELTKLRDRKWHVHGTCAATGEGIFEGMKELARLFAKPSYGKSYWLGDAINSSVASATRYQPRVVDAVSADNQAKKNKNMGLFISRLIELYNDFKNDPARILMVGWTLRTTILYKVKLNEVVSTIPTIGFNVETVSPVKGVTFTVWDVGGQDKIRPLWRAYFQNTEGIIYVVDSADFERLSLSRDELHSVLASDELRGVPVVVLANKQDLPTAVGVSEVAEKMEMMKLRDRKWHVHGTCAVTGDGIFEGMKEMARLVKEFKRRKKREAQLGGNQEGRKPMLSDEEHRNRILTLRVKQDGAALNVKSINLNKKSNSDKHFTSDYEVEDLVVRRGKAFDITILFDREIDKETDIISLQFVVGSRPQESKGTLLRLKVDLNNLVRRYTQSGLWSTHVSDVREQELDVTVLPSANTIIGKYKLYVESSVRGKDGEYRRYELEDNDIYIIFNPWCLEDVVYMEDPKQREEYVLNEKGRIWVGTINNNTGRPWNFAQFDDPCLEAAFFLLDKAELADAARRSPVSVVRAVSALVNSNDDDGVLEGRWTQDYPKNTTPPWAWTGSKAILEEFMRNNKPVQYGQCWVFSAIVTSILRALGVPTRSVTNFQSAHDTDSSMTIDDHFDEYGEPILWMNDSIWNFHVWNESWFRRLDLPDGYDGWQAHDATPQELSEGVMRCGPAALKAIKEGHVYLSYDVPFIFSEVNGDRIHWKVYENGEMDVISIDKHAVGKKISTKAVGTYDRLDITDLYKYPEGSAEERQVVEFVNRYSTRVGEDIYHEEKTTDVSFSISVPEDTQVGSDVTVSLIIKNTSTEVRSVHGRMTILSSFYTGIPAKRLESRSYHNELLAGEKKTLELNLSRKEYQSKLNPEASFQLCVLFTVDPTGQTFVSSQAFTLSKPSLQITVPDYIKAGTSYRGTISFTNPLTINLINGVFHLESSSLLSAYKHEFRKPIKQQETVMFHFEFKALREGLREIVATFSSDQLGGVDGSIEFEVFQDIEPMNTDK
;
A
#
# COMPACT_ATOMS: atom_id res chain seq x y z
N MET A 1 41.34 34.32 -2.94
CA MET A 1 40.77 33.45 -1.87
C MET A 1 41.55 33.46 -0.56
N GLY A 2 42.86 33.16 -0.48
CA GLY A 2 43.57 32.98 0.80
C GLY A 2 43.33 34.04 1.91
N ILE A 3 43.34 35.34 1.57
CA ILE A 3 43.09 36.44 2.54
C ILE A 3 41.63 36.46 3.05
N PHE A 4 40.68 35.94 2.28
CA PHE A 4 39.27 35.78 2.71
C PHE A 4 39.15 34.65 3.74
N ILE A 5 39.85 33.53 3.50
CA ILE A 5 39.88 32.38 4.41
C ILE A 5 40.59 32.74 5.72
N SER A 6 41.74 33.45 5.69
CA SER A 6 42.43 33.84 6.94
C SER A 6 41.55 34.75 7.80
N ARG A 7 40.87 35.74 7.20
CA ARG A 7 39.96 36.65 7.93
C ARG A 7 38.74 35.93 8.52
N LEU A 8 38.27 34.86 7.89
CA LEU A 8 37.26 33.96 8.47
C LEU A 8 37.80 33.12 9.64
N ILE A 9 39.06 32.67 9.56
CA ILE A 9 39.73 31.95 10.65
C ILE A 9 40.02 32.87 11.84
N ASP A 10 40.39 34.13 11.60
CA ASP A 10 40.57 35.14 12.65
C ASP A 10 39.24 35.39 13.38
N LEU A 11 38.16 35.63 12.62
CA LEU A 11 36.80 35.80 13.16
C LEU A 11 36.33 34.53 13.93
N TYR A 12 36.67 33.35 13.43
CA TYR A 12 36.37 32.08 14.10
C TYR A 12 37.09 31.93 15.44
N ASN A 13 38.32 32.43 15.57
CA ASN A 13 39.07 32.38 16.82
C ASN A 13 38.56 33.39 17.87
N ASP A 14 38.06 34.56 17.47
CA ASP A 14 37.51 35.57 18.39
C ASP A 14 36.23 35.10 19.12
N PHE A 15 35.34 34.36 18.46
CA PHE A 15 34.10 33.82 19.06
C PHE A 15 34.25 32.43 19.69
N LYS A 16 35.43 31.80 19.59
CA LYS A 16 35.68 30.37 19.86
C LYS A 16 35.30 29.87 21.26
N ASN A 17 35.13 30.78 22.22
CA ASN A 17 34.94 30.46 23.63
C ASN A 17 33.54 30.83 24.19
N ASP A 18 32.66 31.49 23.43
CA ASP A 18 31.28 31.78 23.88
C ASP A 18 30.33 32.01 22.67
N PRO A 19 29.37 31.09 22.38
CA PRO A 19 28.59 31.11 21.15
C PRO A 19 27.41 32.12 21.21
N ALA A 20 27.72 33.39 21.00
CA ALA A 20 26.74 34.48 20.97
C ALA A 20 25.72 34.33 19.82
N ARG A 21 24.45 34.08 20.15
CA ARG A 21 23.34 34.00 19.17
C ARG A 21 22.87 35.40 18.79
N ILE A 22 22.95 35.75 17.50
CA ILE A 22 22.64 37.09 16.98
C ILE A 22 21.30 37.08 16.24
N LEU A 23 20.37 37.93 16.64
CA LEU A 23 19.09 38.15 15.98
C LEU A 23 19.19 39.37 15.04
N MET A 24 18.90 39.19 13.75
CA MET A 24 18.85 40.29 12.78
C MET A 24 17.39 40.73 12.53
N VAL A 25 17.12 42.03 12.64
CA VAL A 25 15.76 42.60 12.58
C VAL A 25 15.73 43.87 11.71
N GLY A 26 14.53 44.25 11.23
CA GLY A 26 14.26 45.53 10.59
C GLY A 26 13.46 45.40 9.30
N LEU A 27 12.69 46.46 8.99
CA LEU A 27 11.67 46.52 7.95
C LEU A 27 12.04 45.97 6.56
N ASP A 28 11.06 45.38 5.88
CA ASP A 28 11.03 45.26 4.42
C ASP A 28 10.66 46.60 3.74
N ALA A 29 10.60 46.66 2.41
CA ALA A 29 10.24 47.89 1.69
C ALA A 29 8.75 48.29 1.83
N ALA A 30 7.92 47.46 2.47
CA ALA A 30 6.52 47.73 2.79
C ALA A 30 6.32 48.21 4.25
N GLY A 31 7.39 48.34 5.03
CA GLY A 31 7.31 48.74 6.44
C GLY A 31 6.86 47.61 7.37
N LYS A 32 7.01 46.35 6.97
CA LYS A 32 6.60 45.19 7.75
C LYS A 32 7.73 44.63 8.62
N LEU A 33 7.37 44.25 9.84
CA LEU A 33 8.24 43.61 10.83
C LEU A 33 8.50 42.16 10.44
N VAL A 34 9.77 41.73 10.44
CA VAL A 34 10.19 40.37 10.09
C VAL A 34 11.10 39.81 11.19
N TYR A 35 10.77 38.61 11.67
CA TYR A 35 11.56 37.83 12.63
C TYR A 35 11.83 36.43 12.06
N TYR A 36 13.02 35.88 12.32
CA TYR A 36 13.32 34.47 12.14
C TYR A 36 14.19 33.96 13.30
N LEU A 37 13.70 32.95 14.01
CA LEU A 37 14.49 32.13 14.93
C LEU A 37 14.23 30.67 14.56
N ASN A 38 15.30 29.89 14.39
CA ASN A 38 15.21 28.48 13.99
C ASN A 38 15.83 27.60 15.08
N MET A 39 15.22 26.44 15.36
CA MET A 39 15.81 25.42 16.23
C MET A 39 16.12 24.17 15.41
N CYS A 40 17.42 23.85 15.32
CA CYS A 40 17.90 22.62 14.72
C CYS A 40 17.91 21.49 15.77
N LEU A 41 17.60 20.26 15.34
CA LEU A 41 17.80 19.05 16.12
C LEU A 41 18.41 17.97 15.22
N CYS A 42 19.70 17.70 15.42
CA CYS A 42 20.34 16.45 15.05
C CYS A 42 21.57 16.21 15.94
N MET A 43 21.89 14.94 16.19
CA MET A 43 23.25 14.51 16.56
C MET A 43 23.74 13.61 15.42
N SER A 44 25.01 13.63 15.01
CA SER A 44 26.19 14.15 15.72
C SER A 44 27.15 14.95 14.82
N ASP A 45 27.86 15.89 15.46
CA ASP A 45 29.22 16.34 15.13
C ASP A 45 29.53 16.85 13.71
N PHE A 46 29.04 18.06 13.40
CA PHE A 46 29.92 19.21 13.08
C PHE A 46 29.13 20.52 13.27
N GLN A 47 29.77 21.61 13.74
CA GLN A 47 29.11 22.91 13.99
C GLN A 47 29.38 23.96 12.90
N PRO A 48 28.32 24.51 12.28
CA PRO A 48 28.37 25.80 11.60
C PRO A 48 27.28 26.78 12.07
N TRP A 49 27.71 27.84 12.77
CA TRP A 49 27.18 29.21 12.85
C TRP A 49 25.80 29.50 12.20
N SER A 50 24.79 29.75 13.02
CA SER A 50 23.45 30.16 12.57
C SER A 50 23.39 31.66 12.21
N PHE A 51 23.25 31.99 10.92
CA PHE A 51 22.91 33.33 10.43
C PHE A 51 21.69 33.25 9.50
N CYS A 52 20.65 34.05 9.76
CA CYS A 52 19.41 34.12 8.96
C CYS A 52 19.11 35.55 8.51
N VAL A 53 18.98 35.80 7.19
CA VAL A 53 18.59 37.11 6.62
C VAL A 53 17.84 36.93 5.28
N PHE A 54 16.55 37.29 5.24
CA PHE A 54 15.75 37.59 4.02
C PHE A 54 14.56 38.48 4.43
N ARG A 55 14.12 39.51 3.69
CA ARG A 55 14.67 40.28 2.54
C ARG A 55 14.74 41.76 3.02
N GLU A 56 14.78 42.86 2.26
CA GLU A 56 14.80 43.15 0.82
C GLU A 56 16.01 44.08 0.50
N THR A 57 15.86 45.16 -0.29
CA THR A 57 16.97 45.91 -0.94
C THR A 57 18.25 46.07 -0.09
N GLY A 58 19.37 45.57 -0.61
CA GLY A 58 20.67 45.57 0.06
C GLY A 58 20.89 44.40 1.04
N LYS A 59 19.91 44.03 1.89
CA LYS A 59 20.08 42.97 2.92
C LYS A 59 20.51 41.63 2.30
N THR A 60 19.85 41.22 1.22
CA THR A 60 20.16 39.98 0.48
C THR A 60 21.53 40.06 -0.22
N THR A 61 21.90 41.24 -0.74
CA THR A 61 23.19 41.46 -1.43
C THR A 61 24.35 41.42 -0.45
N ILE A 62 24.18 42.03 0.74
CA ILE A 62 25.11 41.91 1.87
C ILE A 62 25.27 40.44 2.26
N LEU A 63 24.18 39.69 2.42
CA LEU A 63 24.26 38.28 2.82
C LEU A 63 25.02 37.44 1.78
N TYR A 64 24.69 37.54 0.49
CA TYR A 64 25.43 36.80 -0.54
C TYR A 64 26.88 37.26 -0.67
N LYS A 65 27.18 38.55 -0.47
CA LYS A 65 28.56 39.06 -0.45
C LYS A 65 29.35 38.56 0.76
N ILE A 66 28.72 38.34 1.92
CA ILE A 66 29.34 37.72 3.10
C ILE A 66 29.50 36.20 2.90
N LYS A 67 28.46 35.52 2.39
CA LYS A 67 28.38 34.04 2.34
C LYS A 67 29.10 33.42 1.13
N LEU A 68 29.13 34.11 -0.02
CA LEU A 68 29.68 33.63 -1.29
C LEU A 68 30.80 34.54 -1.86
N ASN A 69 31.07 35.70 -1.25
CA ASN A 69 32.07 36.69 -1.69
C ASN A 69 31.84 37.34 -3.08
N GLU A 70 30.72 37.07 -3.75
CA GLU A 70 30.35 37.65 -5.05
C GLU A 70 29.09 38.53 -4.98
N VAL A 71 28.76 39.22 -6.07
CA VAL A 71 27.59 40.11 -6.19
C VAL A 71 26.70 39.59 -7.31
N VAL A 72 25.49 39.14 -6.97
CA VAL A 72 24.56 38.49 -7.91
C VAL A 72 23.23 39.24 -7.97
N THR A 73 22.76 39.54 -9.18
CA THR A 73 21.43 40.07 -9.46
C THR A 73 20.43 38.92 -9.68
N THR A 74 19.42 38.80 -8.82
CA THR A 74 18.54 37.62 -8.79
C THR A 74 17.21 37.81 -9.52
N ILE A 75 16.87 36.88 -10.42
CA ILE A 75 15.50 36.64 -10.93
C ILE A 75 15.16 35.17 -10.62
N PRO A 76 13.99 34.85 -10.03
CA PRO A 76 13.64 33.47 -9.67
C PRO A 76 12.66 32.80 -10.65
N THR A 77 12.87 31.50 -10.88
CA THR A 77 11.86 30.55 -11.39
C THR A 77 11.84 29.34 -10.44
N ILE A 78 10.77 28.53 -10.50
CA ILE A 78 10.35 27.62 -9.43
C ILE A 78 10.73 26.16 -9.72
N GLY A 79 11.15 25.42 -8.70
CA GLY A 79 11.16 23.95 -8.71
C GLY A 79 12.12 23.35 -7.69
N PHE A 80 11.57 22.67 -6.67
CA PHE A 80 12.15 21.46 -6.05
C PHE A 80 11.09 20.78 -5.18
N ASN A 81 11.11 19.45 -5.18
CA ASN A 81 10.33 18.59 -4.28
C ASN A 81 11.32 17.80 -3.42
N VAL A 82 11.05 17.64 -2.12
CA VAL A 82 11.75 16.68 -1.24
C VAL A 82 10.74 16.16 -0.22
N GLU A 83 10.76 14.86 0.02
CA GLU A 83 9.76 14.15 0.82
C GLU A 83 10.06 14.13 2.34
N SER A 84 9.30 13.33 3.08
CA SER A 84 9.29 13.30 4.55
C SER A 84 10.02 12.08 5.11
N VAL A 85 10.92 12.27 6.08
CA VAL A 85 11.45 11.18 6.92
C VAL A 85 11.35 11.57 8.41
N SER A 86 10.94 10.62 9.24
CA SER A 86 10.78 10.76 10.70
C SER A 86 11.57 9.68 11.45
N PRO A 87 12.28 10.01 12.54
CA PRO A 87 12.73 8.95 13.45
C PRO A 87 12.57 9.23 14.97
N VAL A 88 12.47 8.13 15.73
CA VAL A 88 12.59 7.96 17.20
C VAL A 88 11.49 8.52 18.12
N LYS A 89 10.78 7.60 18.79
CA LYS A 89 10.15 7.83 20.11
C LYS A 89 11.24 7.83 21.21
N GLY A 90 11.38 8.90 21.99
CA GLY A 90 12.05 8.77 23.30
C GLY A 90 12.59 10.03 23.99
N VAL A 91 12.86 11.13 23.27
CA VAL A 91 13.67 12.24 23.81
C VAL A 91 13.01 13.61 23.65
N THR A 92 13.21 14.50 24.63
CA THR A 92 12.63 15.85 24.75
C THR A 92 13.75 16.89 24.82
N PHE A 93 13.64 18.03 24.10
CA PHE A 93 14.58 19.15 24.22
C PHE A 93 13.93 20.55 24.10
N THR A 94 14.74 21.59 24.30
CA THR A 94 14.37 22.83 25.02
C THR A 94 14.68 24.12 24.23
N VAL A 95 14.05 25.23 24.61
CA VAL A 95 14.23 26.60 24.07
C VAL A 95 15.52 27.27 24.63
N TRP A 96 16.01 28.34 24.01
CA TRP A 96 17.32 28.97 24.27
C TRP A 96 17.31 30.52 24.20
N ASP A 97 18.24 31.17 24.91
CA ASP A 97 18.42 32.63 24.96
C ASP A 97 19.02 33.28 23.67
N VAL A 98 18.79 34.59 23.50
CA VAL A 98 19.37 35.45 22.46
C VAL A 98 20.47 36.35 23.05
N GLY A 99 21.63 36.43 22.38
CA GLY A 99 22.80 37.15 22.89
C GLY A 99 22.93 38.60 22.44
N GLY A 100 22.55 38.93 21.20
CA GLY A 100 22.76 40.26 20.60
C GLY A 100 21.85 40.53 19.40
N ILE A 101 21.65 41.80 19.06
CA ILE A 101 20.75 42.23 17.97
C ILE A 101 21.52 43.08 16.96
N ILE A 102 21.29 42.83 15.66
CA ILE A 102 21.65 43.76 14.58
C ILE A 102 20.36 44.28 13.93
N TYR A 103 20.28 45.58 13.77
CA TYR A 103 19.17 46.28 13.15
C TYR A 103 19.66 47.06 11.93
N VAL A 104 18.94 47.06 10.80
CA VAL A 104 19.43 47.67 9.55
C VAL A 104 18.45 48.70 9.02
N VAL A 105 18.90 49.94 8.87
CA VAL A 105 18.11 51.08 8.35
C VAL A 105 18.69 51.63 7.06
N ASP A 106 17.82 52.18 6.21
CA ASP A 106 18.22 52.90 5.01
C ASP A 106 18.51 54.37 5.36
N SER A 107 19.76 54.81 5.18
CA SER A 107 20.18 56.18 5.55
C SER A 107 19.64 57.26 4.63
N ALA A 108 19.13 56.89 3.44
CA ALA A 108 18.58 57.81 2.45
C ALA A 108 17.08 58.04 2.63
N ASP A 109 16.36 57.14 3.32
CA ASP A 109 14.91 57.25 3.54
C ASP A 109 14.60 58.04 4.83
N TYR A 110 14.55 59.37 4.70
CA TYR A 110 14.38 60.26 5.85
C TYR A 110 13.03 60.12 6.56
N GLU A 111 11.97 59.65 5.89
CA GLU A 111 10.62 59.60 6.45
C GLU A 111 10.43 58.34 7.30
N ARG A 112 10.87 57.19 6.77
CA ARG A 112 10.76 55.87 7.44
C ARG A 112 11.67 55.69 8.65
N PHE A 113 12.60 56.60 8.94
CA PHE A 113 13.31 56.61 10.22
C PHE A 113 12.37 56.68 11.43
N THR A 114 11.21 57.32 11.30
CA THR A 114 10.21 57.42 12.39
C THR A 114 9.54 56.06 12.65
N GLU A 115 9.18 55.36 11.58
CA GLU A 115 8.62 54.00 11.63
C GLU A 115 9.66 52.99 12.12
N SER A 116 10.92 53.13 11.67
CA SER A 116 12.06 52.31 12.10
C SER A 116 12.37 52.51 13.59
N ARG A 117 12.23 53.73 14.13
CA ARG A 117 12.28 53.98 15.58
C ARG A 117 11.16 53.22 16.29
N ASP A 118 9.92 53.39 15.85
CA ASP A 118 8.74 52.83 16.54
C ASP A 118 8.57 51.32 16.31
N GLU A 119 9.33 50.74 15.39
CA GLU A 119 9.60 49.30 15.27
C GLU A 119 10.69 48.86 16.25
N LEU A 120 11.88 49.46 16.21
CA LEU A 120 13.00 49.07 17.06
C LEU A 120 12.64 49.17 18.56
N HIS A 121 12.00 50.26 18.97
CA HIS A 121 11.49 50.46 20.34
C HIS A 121 10.19 49.68 20.65
N ARG A 122 9.71 48.83 19.72
CA ARG A 122 8.64 47.84 19.94
C ARG A 122 9.25 46.45 20.13
N VAL A 123 10.15 46.05 19.23
CA VAL A 123 10.95 44.81 19.32
C VAL A 123 11.68 44.74 20.66
N LEU A 124 12.35 45.83 21.06
CA LEU A 124 13.16 45.87 22.28
C LEU A 124 12.33 45.96 23.58
N LYS A 125 10.99 46.01 23.50
CA LYS A 125 10.09 45.96 24.69
C LYS A 125 9.72 44.54 25.10
N GLU A 126 9.94 43.53 24.27
CA GLU A 126 9.74 42.14 24.68
C GLU A 126 10.71 41.79 25.82
N ASP A 127 10.20 41.30 26.95
CA ASP A 127 11.00 41.06 28.16
C ASP A 127 12.14 40.04 27.92
N GLU A 128 11.94 39.13 26.97
CA GLU A 128 12.91 38.11 26.53
C GLU A 128 14.15 38.70 25.83
N LEU A 129 14.05 39.94 25.31
CA LEU A 129 15.16 40.66 24.65
C LEU A 129 15.77 41.74 25.54
N ARG A 130 15.45 41.77 26.84
CA ARG A 130 15.82 42.84 27.76
C ARG A 130 17.32 42.86 28.08
N GLY A 131 17.96 44.02 27.97
CA GLY A 131 19.41 44.18 28.17
C GLY A 131 20.30 43.72 27.00
N VAL A 132 19.74 43.05 26.00
CA VAL A 132 20.46 42.54 24.81
C VAL A 132 21.03 43.71 23.99
N PRO A 133 22.35 43.74 23.68
CA PRO A 133 22.99 44.85 22.97
C PRO A 133 22.58 44.94 21.50
N VAL A 134 22.53 46.17 20.96
CA VAL A 134 21.99 46.47 19.62
C VAL A 134 23.00 47.23 18.76
N VAL A 135 23.39 46.68 17.60
CA VAL A 135 24.10 47.48 16.57
C VAL A 135 23.14 47.85 15.44
N VAL A 136 23.03 49.15 15.16
CA VAL A 136 22.33 49.66 13.99
C VAL A 136 23.32 49.84 12.84
N LEU A 137 23.09 49.17 11.71
CA LEU A 137 23.80 49.41 10.47
C LEU A 137 23.01 50.42 9.62
N ALA A 138 23.56 51.62 9.49
CA ALA A 138 23.02 52.69 8.66
C ALA A 138 23.56 52.50 7.22
N ASN A 139 22.73 51.92 6.35
CA ASN A 139 23.10 51.50 5.00
C ASN A 139 22.93 52.61 3.96
N LYS A 140 23.56 52.47 2.78
CA LYS A 140 23.60 53.44 1.67
C LYS A 140 24.35 54.75 1.95
N GLN A 141 25.35 54.73 2.85
CA GLN A 141 26.17 55.92 3.18
C GLN A 141 27.06 56.42 2.02
N ASP A 142 27.13 55.68 0.92
CA ASP A 142 27.82 56.02 -0.33
C ASP A 142 27.11 57.09 -1.17
N LEU A 143 25.81 57.37 -0.92
CA LEU A 143 25.03 58.33 -1.70
C LEU A 143 25.25 59.77 -1.20
N PRO A 144 25.91 60.67 -1.98
CA PRO A 144 26.60 61.83 -1.41
C PRO A 144 25.73 63.06 -1.12
N SER A 145 24.45 63.08 -1.49
CA SER A 145 23.61 64.30 -1.47
C SER A 145 22.51 64.35 -0.42
N ASN A 146 21.96 63.21 0.02
CA ASN A 146 20.82 63.13 0.95
C ASN A 146 20.89 61.87 1.84
N CYS A 147 21.89 61.76 2.71
CA CYS A 147 22.00 60.65 3.66
C CYS A 147 22.16 61.13 5.12
N LEU A 148 21.46 60.47 6.04
CA LEU A 148 21.60 60.68 7.48
C LEU A 148 22.95 60.16 7.96
N SER A 149 23.81 61.05 8.48
CA SER A 149 25.03 60.63 9.16
C SER A 149 24.70 59.77 10.39
N CYS A 150 25.56 58.81 10.74
CA CYS A 150 25.29 57.82 11.78
C CYS A 150 24.89 58.44 13.14
N VAL A 151 25.46 59.60 13.49
CA VAL A 151 25.09 60.37 14.69
C VAL A 151 23.62 60.80 14.62
N ARG A 152 23.22 61.49 13.53
CA ARG A 152 21.83 61.93 13.33
C ARG A 152 20.86 60.77 13.14
N GLY A 153 21.30 59.65 12.59
CA GLY A 153 20.53 58.41 12.53
C GLY A 153 20.22 57.87 13.93
N GLY A 154 21.22 57.81 14.82
CA GLY A 154 21.03 57.42 16.22
C GLY A 154 20.16 58.38 17.03
N GLU A 155 20.23 59.68 16.74
CA GLU A 155 19.33 60.70 17.30
C GLU A 155 17.88 60.48 16.84
N LYS A 156 17.65 60.27 15.54
CA LYS A 156 16.30 60.03 14.97
C LYS A 156 15.67 58.72 15.40
N LEU A 157 16.49 57.67 15.60
CA LEU A 157 16.08 56.41 16.21
C LEU A 157 15.97 56.48 17.74
N GLU A 158 16.18 57.66 18.35
CA GLU A 158 16.07 57.92 19.79
C GLU A 158 16.81 56.90 20.67
N LEU A 159 17.94 56.37 20.19
CA LEU A 159 18.66 55.28 20.86
C LEU A 159 19.16 55.69 22.25
N THR A 160 19.37 56.99 22.49
CA THR A 160 19.66 57.58 23.80
C THR A 160 18.57 57.36 24.87
N LYS A 161 17.37 56.89 24.47
CA LYS A 161 16.31 56.42 25.38
C LYS A 161 16.45 54.93 25.75
N LEU A 162 17.19 54.13 24.98
CA LEU A 162 17.53 52.74 25.30
C LEU A 162 18.63 52.71 26.37
N ARG A 163 18.22 52.82 27.64
CA ARG A 163 19.10 52.95 28.81
C ARG A 163 19.41 51.63 29.52
N ASP A 164 18.72 50.56 29.14
CA ASP A 164 18.83 49.23 29.74
C ASP A 164 19.82 48.31 29.01
N ARG A 165 20.30 48.69 27.82
CA ARG A 165 21.17 47.92 26.93
C ARG A 165 22.19 48.80 26.23
N LYS A 166 23.35 48.24 25.84
CA LYS A 166 24.34 48.96 25.03
C LYS A 166 23.87 49.05 23.57
N TRP A 167 24.27 50.11 22.86
CA TRP A 167 24.05 50.22 21.43
C TRP A 167 25.14 51.01 20.70
N HIS A 168 25.22 50.85 19.38
CA HIS A 168 26.11 51.58 18.48
C HIS A 168 25.45 51.77 17.09
N VAL A 169 25.84 52.81 16.35
CA VAL A 169 25.39 53.04 14.96
C VAL A 169 26.60 53.09 14.04
N HIS A 170 26.67 52.18 13.06
CA HIS A 170 27.80 52.09 12.11
C HIS A 170 27.34 52.34 10.67
N GLY A 171 28.14 53.08 9.91
CA GLY A 171 27.84 53.43 8.52
C GLY A 171 28.27 52.32 7.56
N THR A 172 27.41 51.96 6.61
CA THR A 172 27.64 50.85 5.69
C THR A 172 27.19 51.14 4.26
N CYS A 173 27.77 50.42 3.30
CA CYS A 173 27.29 50.36 1.92
C CYS A 173 27.08 48.90 1.48
N ALA A 174 25.83 48.54 1.19
CA ALA A 174 25.47 47.22 0.67
C ALA A 174 26.04 46.89 -0.72
N ALA A 175 26.37 47.91 -1.53
CA ALA A 175 26.83 47.72 -2.90
C ALA A 175 28.35 47.48 -2.99
N THR A 176 29.15 48.22 -2.20
CA THR A 176 30.61 48.04 -2.13
C THR A 176 31.03 47.00 -1.07
N GLY A 177 30.21 46.78 -0.05
CA GLY A 177 30.52 45.96 1.12
C GLY A 177 31.20 46.73 2.27
N GLU A 178 31.43 48.03 2.10
CA GLU A 178 32.23 48.86 3.01
C GLU A 178 31.53 49.12 4.35
N GLY A 179 32.31 49.12 5.44
CA GLY A 179 31.86 49.35 6.82
C GLY A 179 31.10 48.19 7.49
N ILE A 180 30.67 47.17 6.74
CA ILE A 180 29.85 46.07 7.28
C ILE A 180 30.68 45.18 8.23
N PHE A 181 31.91 44.85 7.81
CA PHE A 181 32.94 44.18 8.61
C PHE A 181 33.13 44.85 9.98
N GLU A 182 33.26 46.16 9.94
CA GLU A 182 33.62 47.03 11.05
C GLU A 182 32.43 47.22 12.00
N GLY A 183 31.21 47.35 11.48
CA GLY A 183 29.98 47.32 12.27
C GLY A 183 29.75 46.01 13.02
N MET A 184 30.05 44.86 12.40
CA MET A 184 29.96 43.55 13.06
C MET A 184 31.03 43.37 14.15
N LYS A 185 32.26 43.88 13.94
CA LYS A 185 33.29 43.93 14.99
C LYS A 185 32.86 44.81 16.17
N GLU A 186 32.13 45.90 15.92
CA GLU A 186 31.64 46.75 17.00
C GLU A 186 30.55 46.08 17.83
N LEU A 187 29.73 45.19 17.26
CA LEU A 187 28.85 44.32 18.05
C LEU A 187 29.67 43.42 19.00
N ALA A 188 30.75 42.79 18.50
CA ALA A 188 31.65 42.00 19.34
C ALA A 188 32.32 42.84 20.46
N ARG A 189 32.66 44.11 20.20
CA ARG A 189 33.12 45.04 21.25
C ARG A 189 32.01 45.39 22.27
N LEU A 190 30.75 45.45 21.86
CA LEU A 190 29.63 45.61 22.79
C LEU A 190 29.41 44.36 23.66
N PHE A 191 29.67 43.15 23.15
CA PHE A 191 29.66 41.91 23.93
C PHE A 191 30.79 41.85 24.97
N ALA A 192 31.99 42.36 24.63
CA ALA A 192 33.16 42.27 25.50
C ALA A 192 32.91 42.84 26.91
N LYS A 193 33.26 42.05 27.93
CA LYS A 193 33.34 42.53 29.32
C LYS A 193 34.51 43.52 29.43
N PRO A 194 34.32 44.72 30.03
CA PRO A 194 35.39 45.69 30.17
C PRO A 194 36.42 45.22 31.20
N SER A 195 37.52 44.64 30.71
CA SER A 195 38.75 44.46 31.50
C SER A 195 39.37 45.83 31.79
N TYR A 196 39.11 46.36 32.99
CA TYR A 196 39.82 47.50 33.62
C TYR A 196 40.17 48.68 32.67
N GLY A 197 39.17 49.46 32.23
CA GLY A 197 39.38 50.67 31.43
C GLY A 197 38.28 51.71 31.61
N LYS A 198 38.65 52.99 31.81
CA LYS A 198 37.73 54.12 32.02
C LYS A 198 37.06 54.57 30.72
N SER A 199 35.77 54.96 30.80
CA SER A 199 35.10 56.04 30.03
C SER A 199 35.06 55.94 28.47
N TYR A 200 34.05 56.45 27.75
CA TYR A 200 33.04 57.46 28.06
C TYR A 200 31.61 57.04 27.65
N TRP A 201 30.60 57.71 28.22
CA TRP A 201 29.21 57.72 27.76
C TRP A 201 28.74 59.16 27.52
N LEU A 202 27.81 59.35 26.57
CA LEU A 202 26.88 60.48 26.49
C LEU A 202 25.46 59.89 26.32
N GLY A 203 24.47 60.11 27.19
CA GLY A 203 24.51 60.74 28.50
C GLY A 203 23.25 60.46 29.35
N ASP A 204 23.47 60.23 30.64
CA ASP A 204 22.61 60.26 31.84
C ASP A 204 21.07 60.12 31.76
N ALA A 205 20.52 59.19 32.57
CA ALA A 205 20.03 59.53 33.92
C ALA A 205 19.21 58.40 34.61
N ILE A 206 19.64 58.06 35.85
CA ILE A 206 18.85 57.75 37.07
C ILE A 206 18.05 56.41 37.17
N ASN A 207 18.60 55.48 37.98
CA ASN A 207 18.05 54.64 39.08
C ASN A 207 16.65 53.94 38.98
N SER A 208 16.36 52.78 39.60
CA SER A 208 17.10 51.64 40.25
C SER A 208 16.04 50.59 40.71
N SER A 209 16.17 49.53 41.53
CA SER A 209 17.25 48.80 42.28
C SER A 209 16.68 47.50 42.93
N VAL A 210 17.48 46.42 43.03
CA VAL A 210 17.49 45.37 44.10
C VAL A 210 16.28 44.39 44.24
N ALA A 211 16.40 43.12 44.70
CA ALA A 211 17.40 42.03 44.54
C ALA A 211 16.89 40.69 45.17
N SER A 212 17.47 39.53 44.75
CA SER A 212 17.68 38.28 45.53
C SER A 212 16.49 37.43 46.07
N ALA A 213 16.61 36.13 46.42
CA ALA A 213 17.45 34.99 45.95
C ALA A 213 17.06 33.67 46.68
N THR A 214 17.40 32.48 46.11
CA THR A 214 17.70 31.18 46.82
C THR A 214 16.62 30.47 47.67
N ARG A 215 16.65 29.16 48.00
CA ARG A 215 17.13 27.89 47.35
C ARG A 215 16.59 26.67 48.15
N TYR A 216 16.59 25.48 47.52
CA TYR A 216 16.70 24.12 48.13
C TYR A 216 15.48 23.40 48.78
N GLN A 217 15.67 22.07 48.93
CA GLN A 217 14.73 20.98 49.27
C GLN A 217 15.22 20.21 50.54
N PRO A 218 14.79 18.95 50.85
CA PRO A 218 13.45 18.42 51.20
C PRO A 218 13.47 17.60 52.53
N ARG A 219 12.34 16.97 52.93
CA ARG A 219 12.36 15.66 53.64
C ARG A 219 11.06 14.84 53.55
N VAL A 220 11.11 13.60 54.03
CA VAL A 220 10.24 12.44 53.77
C VAL A 220 9.64 11.90 55.08
N VAL A 221 8.38 11.39 55.09
CA VAL A 221 7.96 10.07 55.64
C VAL A 221 6.48 9.69 55.37
N ASP A 222 6.29 8.51 54.79
CA ASP A 222 5.42 7.35 55.12
C ASP A 222 3.90 7.45 55.47
N ALA A 223 3.10 6.84 54.56
CA ALA A 223 2.10 5.77 54.73
C ALA A 223 1.06 5.73 55.90
N VAL A 224 -0.19 5.34 55.57
CA VAL A 224 -0.81 4.03 55.94
C VAL A 224 -2.27 3.88 55.45
N SER A 225 -2.66 2.62 55.17
CA SER A 225 -4.03 2.06 55.02
C SER A 225 -4.83 2.35 53.75
N ALA A 226 -5.61 1.35 53.35
CA ALA A 226 -6.60 1.40 52.28
C ALA A 226 -7.80 0.51 52.65
N ASP A 227 -9.02 1.01 52.49
CA ASP A 227 -10.17 0.20 52.07
C ASP A 227 -11.25 1.08 51.45
N ASN A 228 -11.60 0.82 50.18
CA ASN A 228 -12.74 1.38 49.42
C ASN A 228 -12.79 0.95 47.93
N GLN A 229 -11.96 0.01 47.49
CA GLN A 229 -11.64 -0.16 46.05
C GLN A 229 -12.57 -1.13 45.27
N ALA A 230 -13.57 -1.73 45.93
CA ALA A 230 -14.40 -2.78 45.33
C ALA A 230 -15.65 -2.30 44.55
N LYS A 231 -16.10 -1.05 44.71
CA LYS A 231 -17.36 -0.55 44.09
C LYS A 231 -17.22 0.54 43.02
N LYS A 232 -16.03 1.08 42.77
CA LYS A 232 -15.80 2.07 41.68
C LYS A 232 -15.61 1.46 40.30
N ASN A 233 -15.12 0.22 40.21
CA ASN A 233 -14.55 -0.31 38.96
C ASN A 233 -15.56 -0.76 37.88
N LYS A 234 -16.87 -0.85 38.16
CA LYS A 234 -17.87 -1.18 37.11
C LYS A 234 -18.36 0.02 36.28
N ASN A 235 -18.44 1.22 36.85
CA ASN A 235 -18.84 2.42 36.08
C ASN A 235 -17.69 3.05 35.29
N MET A 236 -16.45 2.83 35.74
CA MET A 236 -15.25 3.37 35.09
C MET A 236 -14.99 2.70 33.72
N GLY A 237 -15.34 1.41 33.57
CA GLY A 237 -15.22 0.68 32.31
C GLY A 237 -16.05 1.27 31.17
N LEU A 238 -17.34 1.58 31.38
CA LEU A 238 -18.17 2.23 30.35
C LEU A 238 -17.72 3.66 30.02
N PHE A 239 -17.19 4.39 31.01
CA PHE A 239 -16.70 5.75 30.79
C PHE A 239 -15.38 5.77 30.01
N ILE A 240 -14.50 4.80 30.27
CA ILE A 240 -13.25 4.59 29.52
C ILE A 240 -13.55 4.02 28.12
N SER A 241 -14.52 3.10 27.96
CA SER A 241 -14.99 2.66 26.64
C SER A 241 -15.45 3.85 25.81
N ARG A 242 -16.32 4.71 26.35
CA ARG A 242 -16.77 5.92 25.65
C ARG A 242 -15.66 6.93 25.38
N LEU A 243 -14.64 7.02 26.22
CA LEU A 243 -13.48 7.89 25.97
C LEU A 243 -12.51 7.31 24.93
N ILE A 244 -12.37 5.98 24.85
CA ILE A 244 -11.61 5.28 23.82
C ILE A 244 -12.37 5.31 22.48
N GLU A 245 -13.69 5.17 22.49
CA GLU A 245 -14.57 5.44 21.34
C GLU A 245 -14.41 6.89 20.87
N LEU A 246 -14.44 7.88 21.78
CA LEU A 246 -14.19 9.29 21.45
C LEU A 246 -12.77 9.55 20.92
N TYR A 247 -11.76 8.79 21.37
CA TYR A 247 -10.38 8.88 20.90
C TYR A 247 -10.20 8.22 19.52
N ASN A 248 -10.88 7.11 19.28
CA ASN A 248 -10.87 6.40 18.00
C ASN A 248 -11.72 7.11 16.92
N ASP A 249 -12.78 7.86 17.31
CA ASP A 249 -13.55 8.78 16.43
C ASP A 249 -12.75 10.06 16.05
N PHE A 250 -11.44 10.10 16.40
CA PHE A 250 -10.42 11.04 15.93
C PHE A 250 -9.30 10.39 15.08
N LYS A 251 -9.42 9.11 14.70
CA LYS A 251 -8.56 8.50 13.64
C LYS A 251 -8.99 9.03 12.26
N ASN A 252 -8.07 9.10 11.30
CA ASN A 252 -8.26 9.78 10.01
C ASN A 252 -9.39 9.14 9.17
N ASP A 253 -10.29 9.97 8.65
CA ASP A 253 -11.39 9.57 7.75
C ASP A 253 -11.60 10.68 6.68
N PRO A 254 -10.92 10.61 5.52
CA PRO A 254 -10.95 11.65 4.50
C PRO A 254 -12.35 11.79 3.85
N ALA A 255 -12.69 12.97 3.34
CA ALA A 255 -13.99 13.25 2.76
C ALA A 255 -13.88 13.81 1.32
N ARG A 256 -14.70 13.28 0.41
CA ARG A 256 -14.73 13.72 -1.00
C ARG A 256 -15.61 14.96 -1.15
N ILE A 257 -15.03 16.06 -1.63
CA ILE A 257 -15.72 17.34 -1.83
C ILE A 257 -15.73 17.71 -3.33
N LEU A 258 -16.88 18.08 -3.85
CA LEU A 258 -17.04 18.54 -5.23
C LEU A 258 -17.11 20.08 -5.25
N MET A 259 -16.29 20.73 -6.09
CA MET A 259 -16.24 22.20 -6.19
C MET A 259 -16.65 22.67 -7.59
N VAL A 260 -17.83 23.29 -7.68
CA VAL A 260 -18.50 23.64 -8.95
C VAL A 260 -19.07 25.07 -8.90
N GLY A 261 -19.46 25.62 -10.06
CA GLY A 261 -19.89 27.03 -10.20
C GLY A 261 -19.14 27.82 -11.27
N TRP A 262 -19.31 29.14 -11.29
CA TRP A 262 -19.01 29.95 -12.48
C TRP A 262 -17.65 30.68 -12.48
N THR A 263 -17.07 31.05 -11.33
CA THR A 263 -15.86 31.91 -11.30
C THR A 263 -14.78 31.45 -10.31
N LEU A 264 -13.50 31.64 -10.69
CA LEU A 264 -12.29 31.63 -9.82
C LEU A 264 -12.12 30.46 -8.82
N ARG A 265 -12.73 29.30 -9.10
CA ARG A 265 -12.67 28.11 -8.23
C ARG A 265 -11.25 27.62 -7.99
N THR A 266 -10.47 27.51 -9.07
CA THR A 266 -9.06 27.13 -9.06
C THR A 266 -8.21 28.10 -8.22
N THR A 267 -8.50 29.40 -8.25
CA THR A 267 -7.84 30.42 -7.42
C THR A 267 -8.13 30.21 -5.93
N ILE A 268 -9.38 29.93 -5.56
CA ILE A 268 -9.79 29.63 -4.17
C ILE A 268 -9.13 28.34 -3.68
N LEU A 269 -9.06 27.31 -4.53
CA LEU A 269 -8.43 26.03 -4.22
C LEU A 269 -6.92 26.17 -3.96
N TYR A 270 -6.20 26.88 -4.83
CA TYR A 270 -4.78 27.18 -4.58
C TYR A 270 -4.57 28.12 -3.40
N LYS A 271 -5.48 29.06 -3.13
CA LYS A 271 -5.44 29.89 -1.92
C LYS A 271 -5.61 29.08 -0.63
N VAL A 272 -6.32 27.95 -0.67
CA VAL A 272 -6.42 27.01 0.48
C VAL A 272 -5.21 26.08 0.57
N LYS A 273 -4.63 25.64 -0.54
CA LYS A 273 -3.46 24.74 -0.56
C LYS A 273 -2.13 25.46 -0.27
N LEU A 274 -1.96 26.70 -0.76
CA LEU A 274 -0.69 27.42 -0.82
C LEU A 274 -0.70 28.78 -0.08
N ASN A 275 -1.87 29.23 0.38
CA ASN A 275 -2.09 30.55 1.03
C ASN A 275 -1.77 31.80 0.18
N GLU A 276 -1.38 31.64 -1.09
CA GLU A 276 -1.17 32.72 -2.07
C GLU A 276 -2.28 32.75 -3.13
N VAL A 277 -2.39 33.88 -3.86
CA VAL A 277 -3.39 34.09 -4.92
C VAL A 277 -2.69 34.08 -6.27
N VAL A 278 -3.00 33.06 -7.07
CA VAL A 278 -2.46 32.89 -8.43
C VAL A 278 -3.49 33.34 -9.47
N SER A 279 -3.06 34.16 -10.44
CA SER A 279 -3.88 34.58 -11.58
C SER A 279 -4.05 33.42 -12.58
N THR A 280 -5.16 32.69 -12.48
CA THR A 280 -5.44 31.51 -13.30
C THR A 280 -6.08 31.84 -14.64
N ILE A 281 -5.51 31.30 -15.73
CA ILE A 281 -6.18 31.18 -17.03
C ILE A 281 -7.39 30.22 -16.88
N PRO A 282 -8.53 30.43 -17.57
CA PRO A 282 -9.71 29.57 -17.42
C PRO A 282 -9.43 28.08 -17.67
N THR A 283 -9.79 27.24 -16.70
CA THR A 283 -9.45 25.81 -16.64
C THR A 283 -9.99 25.03 -17.83
N ILE A 284 -9.10 24.49 -18.66
CA ILE A 284 -9.40 23.54 -19.75
C ILE A 284 -9.06 22.15 -19.23
N GLY A 285 -10.06 21.42 -18.72
CA GLY A 285 -9.89 20.07 -18.18
C GLY A 285 -10.41 19.90 -16.76
N PHE A 286 -9.72 19.07 -15.99
CA PHE A 286 -10.00 18.71 -14.59
C PHE A 286 -8.76 18.95 -13.71
N ASN A 287 -8.97 19.21 -12.43
CA ASN A 287 -7.93 19.19 -11.40
C ASN A 287 -8.44 18.48 -10.14
N VAL A 288 -7.56 17.78 -9.43
CA VAL A 288 -7.88 17.02 -8.21
C VAL A 288 -6.84 17.36 -7.16
N GLU A 289 -7.27 17.91 -6.03
CA GLU A 289 -6.35 18.42 -5.00
C GLU A 289 -6.79 17.98 -3.60
N THR A 290 -5.84 17.49 -2.81
CA THR A 290 -6.11 17.08 -1.43
C THR A 290 -5.59 18.12 -0.44
N VAL A 291 -6.50 18.72 0.33
CA VAL A 291 -6.21 19.80 1.30
C VAL A 291 -6.77 19.45 2.68
N SER A 292 -6.04 19.79 3.74
CA SER A 292 -6.46 19.54 5.14
C SER A 292 -6.59 20.85 5.93
N PRO A 293 -7.53 21.75 5.59
CA PRO A 293 -7.66 23.07 6.21
C PRO A 293 -8.10 23.02 7.69
N VAL A 294 -8.58 21.86 8.17
CA VAL A 294 -8.92 21.67 9.60
C VAL A 294 -8.19 20.43 10.12
N LYS A 295 -7.49 20.57 11.25
CA LYS A 295 -6.71 19.49 11.86
C LYS A 295 -7.58 18.26 12.12
N GLY A 296 -7.27 17.15 11.44
CA GLY A 296 -8.03 15.89 11.52
C GLY A 296 -9.23 15.78 10.57
N VAL A 297 -9.33 16.63 9.54
CA VAL A 297 -10.26 16.47 8.42
C VAL A 297 -9.53 16.80 7.11
N THR A 298 -9.49 15.83 6.21
CA THR A 298 -8.85 15.94 4.89
C THR A 298 -9.92 15.95 3.80
N PHE A 299 -9.84 16.90 2.87
CA PHE A 299 -10.74 17.05 1.74
C PHE A 299 -10.01 16.73 0.44
N THR A 300 -10.57 15.84 -0.38
CA THR A 300 -10.19 15.71 -1.79
C THR A 300 -11.16 16.52 -2.62
N VAL A 301 -10.69 17.64 -3.16
CA VAL A 301 -11.46 18.63 -3.92
C VAL A 301 -11.30 18.39 -5.41
N TRP A 302 -12.42 18.27 -6.12
CA TRP A 302 -12.48 18.08 -7.57
C TRP A 302 -12.94 19.38 -8.22
N ASP A 303 -12.06 20.03 -9.01
CA ASP A 303 -12.35 21.28 -9.73
C ASP A 303 -12.51 20.99 -11.23
N VAL A 304 -13.74 21.11 -11.73
CA VAL A 304 -14.12 20.70 -13.09
C VAL A 304 -14.52 21.91 -13.93
N GLY A 305 -13.96 22.08 -15.12
CA GLY A 305 -14.18 23.26 -15.97
C GLY A 305 -15.67 23.64 -16.15
N GLY A 306 -15.95 24.95 -16.19
CA GLY A 306 -17.31 25.49 -16.11
C GLY A 306 -18.04 25.73 -17.44
N GLN A 307 -17.45 25.40 -18.58
CA GLN A 307 -17.98 25.74 -19.91
C GLN A 307 -19.19 24.86 -20.29
N ASP A 308 -20.16 25.39 -21.04
CA ASP A 308 -21.42 24.68 -21.34
C ASP A 308 -21.24 23.30 -21.98
N LYS A 309 -20.21 23.11 -22.81
CA LYS A 309 -19.90 21.83 -23.47
C LYS A 309 -19.44 20.72 -22.52
N ILE A 310 -18.98 21.04 -21.30
CA ILE A 310 -18.41 20.09 -20.34
C ILE A 310 -19.23 19.93 -19.05
N ARG A 311 -20.24 20.78 -18.82
CA ARG A 311 -21.21 20.63 -17.71
C ARG A 311 -21.90 19.24 -17.66
N PRO A 312 -22.23 18.56 -18.78
CA PRO A 312 -22.77 17.20 -18.72
C PRO A 312 -21.85 16.17 -18.03
N LEU A 313 -20.53 16.40 -18.04
CA LEU A 313 -19.55 15.52 -17.40
C LEU A 313 -19.58 15.59 -15.86
N TRP A 314 -20.14 16.65 -15.28
CA TRP A 314 -20.20 16.82 -13.82
C TRP A 314 -20.89 15.64 -13.12
N ARG A 315 -21.88 15.01 -13.78
CA ARG A 315 -22.60 13.82 -13.28
C ARG A 315 -21.69 12.64 -12.96
N ALA A 316 -20.59 12.46 -13.69
CA ALA A 316 -19.63 11.37 -13.43
C ALA A 316 -18.93 11.49 -12.06
N TYR A 317 -18.91 12.69 -11.47
CA TYR A 317 -18.23 12.97 -10.21
C TYR A 317 -19.17 13.00 -8.99
N PHE A 318 -20.49 12.88 -9.20
CA PHE A 318 -21.47 12.93 -8.11
C PHE A 318 -21.37 11.72 -7.17
N GLN A 319 -20.99 10.56 -7.70
CA GLN A 319 -20.86 9.33 -6.92
C GLN A 319 -19.82 9.50 -5.80
N ASN A 320 -20.19 9.08 -4.59
CA ASN A 320 -19.39 9.21 -3.36
C ASN A 320 -19.00 10.65 -2.98
N THR A 321 -19.63 11.70 -3.54
CA THR A 321 -19.46 13.07 -3.01
C THR A 321 -20.14 13.21 -1.66
N GLU A 322 -19.43 13.79 -0.69
CA GLU A 322 -19.90 13.96 0.68
C GLU A 322 -20.12 15.41 1.10
N GLY A 323 -19.74 16.35 0.24
CA GLY A 323 -20.00 17.77 0.38
C GLY A 323 -19.81 18.51 -0.93
N ILE A 324 -20.56 19.58 -1.14
CA ILE A 324 -20.46 20.45 -2.32
C ILE A 324 -20.06 21.86 -1.89
N ILE A 325 -19.09 22.45 -2.59
CA ILE A 325 -18.76 23.88 -2.51
C ILE A 325 -19.17 24.53 -3.83
N TYR A 326 -20.03 25.55 -3.76
CA TYR A 326 -20.51 26.26 -4.95
C TYR A 326 -20.04 27.71 -4.95
N VAL A 327 -19.31 28.13 -5.98
CA VAL A 327 -18.76 29.50 -6.06
C VAL A 327 -19.58 30.36 -6.99
N VAL A 328 -20.11 31.47 -6.46
CA VAL A 328 -20.87 32.48 -7.21
C VAL A 328 -20.16 33.83 -7.15
N ASP A 329 -20.33 34.64 -8.20
CA ASP A 329 -19.85 36.02 -8.21
C ASP A 329 -20.91 36.92 -7.56
N SER A 330 -20.62 37.42 -6.34
CA SER A 330 -21.56 38.28 -5.61
C SER A 330 -21.68 39.69 -6.20
N ALA A 331 -20.79 40.09 -7.10
CA ALA A 331 -20.85 41.37 -7.81
C ALA A 331 -21.68 41.30 -9.12
N ASP A 332 -22.18 40.12 -9.51
CA ASP A 332 -22.97 39.89 -10.73
C ASP A 332 -24.40 39.42 -10.38
N PHE A 333 -25.21 40.36 -9.89
CA PHE A 333 -26.54 40.08 -9.36
C PHE A 333 -27.53 39.50 -10.40
N GLU A 334 -27.33 39.77 -11.69
CA GLU A 334 -28.16 39.19 -12.75
C GLU A 334 -27.85 37.70 -12.92
N ARG A 335 -26.56 37.33 -13.02
CA ARG A 335 -26.13 35.93 -13.18
C ARG A 335 -26.32 35.06 -11.93
N LEU A 336 -26.58 35.62 -10.75
CA LEU A 336 -27.05 34.84 -9.60
C LEU A 336 -28.32 34.03 -9.94
N SER A 337 -29.20 34.57 -10.79
CA SER A 337 -30.43 33.88 -11.24
C SER A 337 -30.13 32.62 -12.06
N LEU A 338 -29.11 32.66 -12.92
CA LEU A 338 -28.65 31.51 -13.71
C LEU A 338 -27.84 30.53 -12.84
N SER A 339 -27.03 31.08 -11.92
CA SER A 339 -26.23 30.31 -10.97
C SER A 339 -27.10 29.49 -10.02
N ARG A 340 -28.29 30.03 -9.64
CA ARG A 340 -29.36 29.32 -8.93
C ARG A 340 -29.84 28.12 -9.76
N ASP A 341 -30.30 28.35 -10.99
CA ASP A 341 -30.95 27.32 -11.79
C ASP A 341 -29.99 26.15 -12.10
N GLU A 342 -28.70 26.45 -12.30
CA GLU A 342 -27.66 25.42 -12.43
C GLU A 342 -27.37 24.69 -11.12
N LEU A 343 -27.28 25.39 -9.97
CA LEU A 343 -27.09 24.75 -8.66
C LEU A 343 -28.26 23.82 -8.33
N HIS A 344 -29.50 24.28 -8.47
CA HIS A 344 -30.68 23.46 -8.18
C HIS A 344 -30.81 22.29 -9.17
N SER A 345 -30.38 22.45 -10.43
CA SER A 345 -30.27 21.36 -11.42
C SER A 345 -29.24 20.30 -11.04
N VAL A 346 -28.07 20.71 -10.52
CA VAL A 346 -27.04 19.79 -9.99
C VAL A 346 -27.56 19.05 -8.74
N LEU A 347 -28.14 19.77 -7.77
CA LEU A 347 -28.61 19.20 -6.51
C LEU A 347 -29.85 18.29 -6.66
N ALA A 348 -30.51 18.30 -7.82
CA ALA A 348 -31.64 17.43 -8.16
C ALA A 348 -31.23 15.99 -8.54
N SER A 349 -29.94 15.70 -8.69
CA SER A 349 -29.45 14.33 -8.92
C SER A 349 -29.54 13.49 -7.64
N ASP A 350 -30.10 12.28 -7.72
CA ASP A 350 -30.33 11.40 -6.55
C ASP A 350 -29.03 11.00 -5.84
N GLU A 351 -27.90 10.95 -6.55
CA GLU A 351 -26.57 10.68 -6.03
C GLU A 351 -26.12 11.72 -5.00
N LEU A 352 -26.56 12.98 -5.17
CA LEU A 352 -26.23 14.11 -4.30
C LEU A 352 -27.28 14.35 -3.21
N ARG A 353 -28.25 13.44 -3.03
CA ARG A 353 -29.40 13.66 -2.15
C ARG A 353 -29.01 13.78 -0.67
N GLY A 354 -29.35 14.91 -0.05
CA GLY A 354 -29.04 15.21 1.35
C GLY A 354 -27.59 15.61 1.65
N VAL A 355 -26.72 15.68 0.63
CA VAL A 355 -25.32 16.13 0.73
C VAL A 355 -25.27 17.63 1.07
N PRO A 356 -24.45 18.07 2.05
CA PRO A 356 -24.38 19.47 2.46
C PRO A 356 -23.75 20.37 1.39
N VAL A 357 -24.14 21.66 1.39
CA VAL A 357 -23.71 22.66 0.40
C VAL A 357 -23.22 23.94 1.08
N VAL A 358 -21.98 24.36 0.82
CA VAL A 358 -21.51 25.72 1.15
C VAL A 358 -21.45 26.54 -0.14
N VAL A 359 -22.19 27.65 -0.18
CA VAL A 359 -22.07 28.64 -1.25
C VAL A 359 -21.05 29.70 -0.83
N LEU A 360 -19.98 29.86 -1.59
CA LEU A 360 -19.03 30.96 -1.43
C LEU A 360 -19.48 32.12 -2.31
N ALA A 361 -20.02 33.17 -1.67
CA ALA A 361 -20.36 34.44 -2.30
C ALA A 361 -19.06 35.23 -2.51
N ASN A 362 -18.42 35.02 -3.66
CA ASN A 362 -17.08 35.53 -3.95
C ASN A 362 -17.10 36.99 -4.43
N LYS A 363 -15.98 37.68 -4.28
CA LYS A 363 -15.76 39.11 -4.58
C LYS A 363 -16.46 40.13 -3.65
N GLN A 364 -16.58 39.80 -2.35
CA GLN A 364 -17.15 40.73 -1.35
C GLN A 364 -16.29 41.99 -1.10
N ASP A 365 -15.10 42.08 -1.71
CA ASP A 365 -14.26 43.28 -1.79
C ASP A 365 -14.81 44.37 -2.73
N LEU A 366 -15.70 44.02 -3.67
CA LEU A 366 -16.22 44.96 -4.66
C LEU A 366 -17.43 45.75 -4.12
N PRO A 367 -17.53 47.06 -4.40
CA PRO A 367 -18.64 47.89 -3.92
C PRO A 367 -19.99 47.59 -4.60
N THR A 368 -20.01 46.72 -5.62
CA THR A 368 -21.22 46.19 -6.26
C THR A 368 -21.60 44.79 -5.76
N ALA A 369 -20.87 44.24 -4.79
CA ALA A 369 -21.17 42.93 -4.22
C ALA A 369 -22.42 42.97 -3.33
N VAL A 370 -23.40 42.13 -3.62
CA VAL A 370 -24.60 41.96 -2.77
C VAL A 370 -24.27 41.17 -1.50
N GLY A 371 -25.01 41.44 -0.43
CA GLY A 371 -24.75 40.85 0.88
C GLY A 371 -25.06 39.34 0.92
N VAL A 372 -24.38 38.61 1.80
CA VAL A 372 -24.56 37.15 2.00
C VAL A 372 -26.03 36.73 2.12
N SER A 373 -26.87 37.52 2.82
CA SER A 373 -28.31 37.28 2.95
C SER A 373 -29.06 37.41 1.61
N GLU A 374 -28.72 38.42 0.81
CA GLU A 374 -29.34 38.68 -0.50
C GLU A 374 -28.91 37.62 -1.52
N VAL A 375 -27.65 37.15 -1.45
CA VAL A 375 -27.19 35.98 -2.21
C VAL A 375 -27.97 34.73 -1.81
N ALA A 376 -28.18 34.49 -0.51
CA ALA A 376 -28.95 33.32 -0.03
C ALA A 376 -30.43 33.36 -0.47
N GLU A 377 -31.04 34.53 -0.51
CA GLU A 377 -32.40 34.74 -1.03
C GLU A 377 -32.46 34.55 -2.55
N LYS A 378 -31.57 35.20 -3.31
CA LYS A 378 -31.50 35.15 -4.78
C LYS A 378 -31.15 33.76 -5.31
N MET A 379 -30.31 33.01 -4.60
CA MET A 379 -30.00 31.59 -4.83
C MET A 379 -31.09 30.63 -4.30
N GLU A 380 -32.17 31.18 -3.71
CA GLU A 380 -33.33 30.46 -3.18
C GLU A 380 -32.97 29.32 -2.21
N MET A 381 -31.89 29.49 -1.43
CA MET A 381 -31.34 28.45 -0.56
C MET A 381 -32.38 27.93 0.44
N MET A 382 -33.32 28.78 0.88
CA MET A 382 -34.46 28.44 1.74
C MET A 382 -35.42 27.38 1.15
N LYS A 383 -35.35 27.07 -0.15
CA LYS A 383 -36.07 25.94 -0.78
C LYS A 383 -35.39 24.59 -0.57
N LEU A 384 -34.07 24.56 -0.30
CA LEU A 384 -33.29 23.33 -0.08
C LEU A 384 -33.56 22.79 1.34
N ARG A 385 -34.57 21.93 1.47
CA ARG A 385 -35.02 21.36 2.74
C ARG A 385 -34.46 19.97 3.07
N ASP A 386 -33.90 19.25 2.10
CA ASP A 386 -33.41 17.87 2.24
C ASP A 386 -31.97 17.78 2.79
N ARG A 387 -31.25 18.90 2.74
CA ARG A 387 -29.82 19.03 3.06
C ARG A 387 -29.56 20.26 3.93
N LYS A 388 -28.42 20.26 4.63
CA LYS A 388 -27.92 21.47 5.30
C LYS A 388 -27.14 22.31 4.31
N TRP A 389 -27.24 23.63 4.44
CA TRP A 389 -26.48 24.57 3.63
C TRP A 389 -26.03 25.77 4.46
N HIS A 390 -25.03 26.47 3.95
CA HIS A 390 -24.54 27.76 4.47
C HIS A 390 -24.11 28.64 3.28
N VAL A 391 -24.18 29.97 3.44
CA VAL A 391 -23.61 30.93 2.48
C VAL A 391 -22.56 31.75 3.21
N HIS A 392 -21.33 31.79 2.69
CA HIS A 392 -20.22 32.54 3.29
C HIS A 392 -19.71 33.59 2.30
N GLY A 393 -19.50 34.82 2.75
CA GLY A 393 -18.91 35.88 1.94
C GLY A 393 -17.40 35.69 1.84
N THR A 394 -16.84 35.70 0.63
CA THR A 394 -15.39 35.48 0.42
C THR A 394 -14.77 36.48 -0.54
N CYS A 395 -13.46 36.65 -0.46
CA CYS A 395 -12.65 37.26 -1.52
C CYS A 395 -11.52 36.31 -1.93
N ALA A 396 -11.60 35.78 -3.15
CA ALA A 396 -10.55 34.96 -3.76
C ALA A 396 -9.20 35.69 -3.96
N VAL A 397 -9.18 37.02 -3.86
CA VAL A 397 -7.99 37.87 -4.13
C VAL A 397 -7.24 38.25 -2.85
N THR A 398 -7.90 38.34 -1.69
CA THR A 398 -7.24 38.51 -0.40
C THR A 398 -7.07 37.17 0.34
N GLY A 399 -8.08 36.31 0.26
CA GLY A 399 -8.22 35.09 1.06
C GLY A 399 -9.36 35.14 2.09
N ASP A 400 -9.95 36.31 2.31
CA ASP A 400 -10.89 36.54 3.42
C ASP A 400 -12.14 35.67 3.29
N GLY A 401 -12.58 35.08 4.41
CA GLY A 401 -13.77 34.23 4.52
C GLY A 401 -13.61 32.83 3.89
N ILE A 402 -12.56 32.56 3.12
CA ILE A 402 -12.36 31.27 2.47
C ILE A 402 -12.12 30.17 3.51
N PHE A 403 -11.22 30.42 4.47
CA PHE A 403 -10.87 29.45 5.50
C PHE A 403 -12.05 29.17 6.43
N GLU A 404 -12.82 30.21 6.75
CA GLU A 404 -14.07 30.15 7.53
C GLU A 404 -15.13 29.32 6.79
N GLY A 405 -15.30 29.53 5.48
CA GLY A 405 -16.17 28.72 4.62
C GLY A 405 -15.75 27.25 4.55
N MET A 406 -14.45 26.96 4.40
CA MET A 406 -13.90 25.60 4.41
C MET A 406 -14.06 24.92 5.79
N LYS A 407 -13.91 25.67 6.88
CA LYS A 407 -14.10 25.19 8.25
C LYS A 407 -15.57 24.90 8.57
N GLU A 408 -16.48 25.73 8.06
CA GLU A 408 -17.92 25.48 8.13
C GLU A 408 -18.33 24.27 7.26
N MET A 409 -17.69 24.10 6.10
CA MET A 409 -17.83 22.87 5.30
C MET A 409 -17.38 21.63 6.08
N ALA A 410 -16.26 21.70 6.80
CA ALA A 410 -15.78 20.61 7.65
C ALA A 410 -16.78 20.26 8.76
N ARG A 411 -17.42 21.27 9.37
CA ARG A 411 -18.48 21.08 10.36
C ARG A 411 -19.70 20.37 9.75
N LEU A 412 -20.20 20.87 8.62
CA LEU A 412 -21.36 20.31 7.93
C LEU A 412 -21.13 18.88 7.41
N VAL A 413 -19.94 18.59 6.88
CA VAL A 413 -19.54 17.24 6.43
C VAL A 413 -19.35 16.31 7.62
N LYS A 414 -18.75 16.75 8.74
CA LYS A 414 -18.65 15.94 9.96
C LYS A 414 -20.02 15.65 10.58
N GLU A 415 -20.96 16.58 10.49
CA GLU A 415 -22.37 16.35 10.85
C GLU A 415 -23.08 15.41 9.87
N PHE A 416 -22.83 15.50 8.56
CA PHE A 416 -23.36 14.58 7.55
C PHE A 416 -22.84 13.14 7.69
N LYS A 417 -21.52 12.96 7.88
CA LYS A 417 -20.91 11.65 8.19
C LYS A 417 -21.44 11.09 9.51
N ARG A 418 -21.52 11.89 10.58
CA ARG A 418 -22.11 11.46 11.86
C ARG A 418 -23.60 11.13 11.77
N ARG A 419 -24.35 11.82 10.90
CA ARG A 419 -25.76 11.52 10.57
C ARG A 419 -25.85 10.15 9.87
N LYS A 420 -25.14 9.95 8.75
CA LYS A 420 -25.01 8.64 8.06
C LYS A 420 -24.60 7.51 9.01
N LYS A 421 -23.54 7.70 9.80
CA LYS A 421 -22.99 6.69 10.74
C LYS A 421 -24.02 6.33 11.82
N ARG A 422 -24.77 7.31 12.35
CA ARG A 422 -25.87 7.06 13.29
C ARG A 422 -27.10 6.41 12.64
N GLU A 423 -27.44 6.75 11.40
CA GLU A 423 -28.50 6.03 10.66
C GLU A 423 -28.14 4.56 10.44
N ALA A 424 -26.90 4.28 10.02
CA ALA A 424 -26.40 2.92 9.85
C ALA A 424 -26.36 2.13 11.17
N GLN A 425 -26.00 2.78 12.29
CA GLN A 425 -25.87 2.13 13.60
C GLN A 425 -27.17 2.04 14.43
N LEU A 426 -28.20 2.84 14.13
CA LEU A 426 -29.46 2.88 14.92
C LEU A 426 -30.71 2.52 14.09
N GLY A 427 -30.57 2.11 12.83
CA GLY A 427 -31.70 1.92 11.91
C GLY A 427 -32.54 3.19 11.74
N GLY A 428 -31.91 4.36 11.89
CA GLY A 428 -32.57 5.60 12.30
C GLY A 428 -33.63 6.10 11.31
N ASN A 429 -34.86 6.34 11.81
CA ASN A 429 -35.91 7.04 11.07
C ASN A 429 -35.48 8.48 10.74
N GLN A 430 -34.99 8.71 9.52
CA GLN A 430 -34.99 10.05 8.91
C GLN A 430 -36.37 10.34 8.32
N GLU A 431 -36.93 11.51 8.63
CA GLU A 431 -38.07 12.00 7.85
C GLU A 431 -37.67 12.11 6.36
N GLY A 432 -38.42 11.43 5.49
CA GLY A 432 -38.14 11.38 4.04
C GLY A 432 -37.26 10.21 3.55
N ARG A 433 -36.72 9.35 4.43
CA ARG A 433 -36.17 8.03 4.06
C ARG A 433 -36.89 6.94 4.84
N LYS A 434 -37.08 5.77 4.23
CA LYS A 434 -37.46 4.57 5.00
C LYS A 434 -36.27 4.20 5.89
N PRO A 435 -36.47 3.81 7.16
CA PRO A 435 -35.39 3.33 8.01
C PRO A 435 -34.71 2.14 7.33
N MET A 436 -33.38 2.09 7.38
CA MET A 436 -32.67 0.90 6.94
C MET A 436 -32.87 -0.17 8.00
N LEU A 437 -33.66 -1.18 7.66
CA LEU A 437 -33.99 -2.31 8.52
C LEU A 437 -32.72 -3.08 8.87
N SER A 438 -32.63 -3.63 10.08
CA SER A 438 -31.65 -4.69 10.36
C SER A 438 -31.91 -5.87 9.43
N ASP A 439 -30.93 -6.75 9.21
CA ASP A 439 -31.12 -7.88 8.28
C ASP A 439 -32.21 -8.83 8.78
N GLU A 440 -32.32 -8.99 10.10
CA GLU A 440 -33.41 -9.69 10.77
C GLU A 440 -34.76 -8.98 10.55
N GLU A 441 -34.86 -7.66 10.77
CA GLU A 441 -36.07 -6.89 10.46
C GLU A 441 -36.44 -6.93 8.98
N HIS A 442 -35.45 -6.97 8.09
CA HIS A 442 -35.67 -7.02 6.65
C HIS A 442 -36.27 -8.37 6.27
N ARG A 443 -35.65 -9.49 6.69
CA ARG A 443 -36.21 -10.84 6.54
C ARG A 443 -37.62 -10.93 7.14
N ASN A 444 -37.81 -10.43 8.36
CA ASN A 444 -39.11 -10.42 9.03
C ASN A 444 -40.18 -9.59 8.31
N ARG A 445 -39.81 -8.50 7.62
CA ARG A 445 -40.74 -7.65 6.83
C ARG A 445 -40.89 -8.11 5.37
N ILE A 446 -39.99 -8.94 4.84
CA ILE A 446 -40.16 -9.61 3.54
C ILE A 446 -41.19 -10.74 3.71
N LEU A 447 -42.46 -10.42 3.41
CA LEU A 447 -43.56 -11.41 3.35
C LEU A 447 -43.24 -12.59 2.40
N THR A 448 -42.34 -12.36 1.44
CA THR A 448 -41.84 -13.31 0.45
C THR A 448 -40.95 -14.42 1.03
N LEU A 449 -40.46 -14.30 2.26
CA LEU A 449 -39.64 -15.33 2.94
C LEU A 449 -40.37 -16.03 4.08
N ARG A 450 -41.53 -15.51 4.52
CA ARG A 450 -42.27 -16.12 5.64
C ARG A 450 -42.83 -17.50 5.25
N VAL A 451 -42.60 -18.50 6.09
CA VAL A 451 -43.36 -19.77 6.04
C VAL A 451 -44.85 -19.46 6.26
N LYS A 452 -45.72 -20.11 5.48
CA LYS A 452 -47.18 -19.97 5.55
C LYS A 452 -47.82 -21.34 5.30
N GLN A 453 -48.88 -21.69 6.03
CA GLN A 453 -49.56 -22.99 5.93
C GLN A 453 -51.10 -22.85 5.89
N ASP A 454 -51.63 -21.86 5.16
CA ASP A 454 -53.09 -21.68 5.01
C ASP A 454 -53.64 -22.36 3.75
N GLY A 455 -54.84 -22.94 3.86
CA GLY A 455 -55.64 -23.34 2.70
C GLY A 455 -55.36 -24.73 2.13
N ALA A 456 -55.86 -24.96 0.91
CA ALA A 456 -55.93 -26.27 0.25
C ALA A 456 -54.77 -26.59 -0.73
N ALA A 457 -53.76 -25.72 -0.81
CA ALA A 457 -52.57 -25.94 -1.64
C ALA A 457 -51.71 -27.10 -1.11
N LEU A 458 -50.87 -27.70 -1.96
CA LEU A 458 -49.98 -28.81 -1.61
C LEU A 458 -49.02 -28.44 -0.45
N ASN A 459 -48.91 -29.25 0.61
CA ASN A 459 -47.79 -29.15 1.56
C ASN A 459 -46.64 -30.07 1.13
N VAL A 460 -45.39 -29.65 1.32
CA VAL A 460 -44.23 -30.50 1.08
C VAL A 460 -44.02 -31.44 2.28
N LYS A 461 -43.84 -32.73 2.02
CA LYS A 461 -43.39 -33.74 3.01
C LYS A 461 -41.86 -33.77 3.12
N SER A 462 -41.17 -33.68 1.98
CA SER A 462 -39.70 -33.72 1.90
C SER A 462 -39.20 -33.22 0.54
N ILE A 463 -37.94 -32.78 0.50
CA ILE A 463 -37.21 -32.45 -0.73
C ILE A 463 -35.94 -33.29 -0.76
N ASN A 464 -35.67 -33.95 -1.89
CA ASN A 464 -34.42 -34.65 -2.14
C ASN A 464 -33.63 -33.86 -3.20
N LEU A 465 -32.48 -33.31 -2.81
CA LEU A 465 -31.55 -32.59 -3.68
C LEU A 465 -30.72 -33.51 -4.60
N ASN A 466 -31.00 -34.82 -4.60
CA ASN A 466 -30.32 -35.87 -5.38
C ASN A 466 -28.78 -35.78 -5.30
N LYS A 467 -28.26 -35.42 -4.10
CA LYS A 467 -26.92 -34.86 -3.93
C LYS A 467 -25.84 -35.62 -4.70
N LYS A 468 -25.71 -36.93 -4.48
CA LYS A 468 -24.69 -37.75 -5.16
C LYS A 468 -24.76 -37.59 -6.69
N SER A 469 -25.90 -37.85 -7.32
CA SER A 469 -26.04 -37.76 -8.78
C SER A 469 -25.79 -36.34 -9.31
N ASN A 470 -26.15 -35.31 -8.56
CA ASN A 470 -25.87 -33.92 -8.94
C ASN A 470 -24.37 -33.59 -8.78
N SER A 471 -23.74 -33.95 -7.67
CA SER A 471 -22.29 -33.77 -7.46
C SER A 471 -21.44 -34.51 -8.50
N ASP A 472 -21.79 -35.76 -8.81
CA ASP A 472 -21.15 -36.56 -9.87
C ASP A 472 -21.29 -35.84 -11.24
N LYS A 473 -22.49 -35.34 -11.58
CA LYS A 473 -22.72 -34.56 -12.81
C LYS A 473 -21.95 -33.24 -12.83
N HIS A 474 -21.70 -32.60 -11.68
CA HIS A 474 -21.15 -31.24 -11.58
C HIS A 474 -19.63 -31.19 -11.36
N PHE A 475 -18.96 -32.33 -11.22
CA PHE A 475 -17.54 -32.40 -10.80
C PHE A 475 -17.36 -31.69 -9.45
N THR A 476 -18.20 -32.07 -8.49
CA THR A 476 -18.30 -31.54 -7.12
C THR A 476 -18.57 -32.68 -6.10
N SER A 477 -18.15 -33.90 -6.42
CA SER A 477 -18.22 -35.12 -5.59
C SER A 477 -17.26 -35.12 -4.41
N ASP A 478 -16.12 -34.44 -4.54
CA ASP A 478 -15.00 -34.53 -3.62
C ASP A 478 -15.10 -33.58 -2.43
N TYR A 479 -15.95 -32.56 -2.50
CA TYR A 479 -16.10 -31.55 -1.42
C TYR A 479 -16.60 -32.20 -0.12
N GLU A 480 -15.82 -32.08 0.94
CA GLU A 480 -16.08 -32.62 2.29
C GLU A 480 -17.15 -31.80 3.07
N VAL A 481 -18.19 -31.28 2.39
CA VAL A 481 -19.28 -30.48 2.99
C VAL A 481 -20.62 -31.23 2.98
N GLU A 482 -21.51 -30.95 3.95
CA GLU A 482 -22.83 -31.61 4.04
C GLU A 482 -23.85 -31.11 3.01
N ASP A 483 -23.79 -29.82 2.64
CA ASP A 483 -24.67 -29.19 1.63
C ASP A 483 -24.46 -29.70 0.19
N LEU A 484 -25.37 -29.34 -0.74
CA LEU A 484 -25.18 -29.60 -2.18
C LEU A 484 -24.28 -28.53 -2.80
N VAL A 485 -23.23 -28.93 -3.53
CA VAL A 485 -22.40 -28.03 -4.35
C VAL A 485 -22.67 -28.27 -5.83
N VAL A 486 -23.07 -27.22 -6.57
CA VAL A 486 -23.32 -27.25 -8.03
C VAL A 486 -22.67 -26.06 -8.73
N ARG A 487 -22.43 -26.19 -10.04
CA ARG A 487 -21.82 -25.15 -10.88
C ARG A 487 -22.88 -24.42 -11.72
N ARG A 488 -22.79 -23.09 -11.79
CA ARG A 488 -23.72 -22.24 -12.55
C ARG A 488 -23.76 -22.58 -14.05
N GLY A 489 -24.83 -22.27 -14.76
CA GLY A 489 -24.97 -22.61 -16.19
C GLY A 489 -25.18 -24.10 -16.50
N LYS A 490 -25.15 -25.01 -15.51
CA LYS A 490 -25.38 -26.44 -15.68
C LYS A 490 -26.55 -26.92 -14.83
N ALA A 491 -27.41 -27.76 -15.41
CA ALA A 491 -28.63 -28.19 -14.74
C ALA A 491 -28.40 -29.22 -13.62
N PHE A 492 -29.28 -29.24 -12.62
CA PHE A 492 -29.30 -30.20 -11.52
C PHE A 492 -30.75 -30.62 -11.21
N ASP A 493 -30.95 -31.82 -10.69
CA ASP A 493 -32.27 -32.45 -10.56
C ASP A 493 -32.75 -32.49 -9.10
N ILE A 494 -33.96 -32.00 -8.83
CA ILE A 494 -34.59 -31.97 -7.50
C ILE A 494 -35.87 -32.82 -7.52
N THR A 495 -36.06 -33.67 -6.52
CA THR A 495 -37.30 -34.45 -6.32
C THR A 495 -38.06 -33.90 -5.12
N ILE A 496 -39.35 -33.60 -5.29
CA ILE A 496 -40.20 -33.01 -4.23
C ILE A 496 -41.39 -33.94 -3.98
N LEU A 497 -41.61 -34.30 -2.72
CA LEU A 497 -42.74 -35.12 -2.28
C LEU A 497 -43.77 -34.25 -1.54
N PHE A 498 -45.04 -34.32 -1.94
CA PHE A 498 -46.13 -33.53 -1.37
C PHE A 498 -47.07 -34.33 -0.45
N ASP A 499 -48.00 -33.67 0.23
CA ASP A 499 -48.96 -34.26 1.17
C ASP A 499 -50.05 -35.09 0.48
N ARG A 500 -50.51 -34.65 -0.70
CA ARG A 500 -51.49 -35.32 -1.57
C ARG A 500 -51.00 -35.40 -3.02
N GLU A 501 -51.82 -36.00 -3.89
CA GLU A 501 -51.61 -36.00 -5.35
C GLU A 501 -51.62 -34.59 -5.95
N ILE A 502 -50.83 -34.40 -7.01
CA ILE A 502 -50.64 -33.13 -7.72
C ILE A 502 -51.66 -33.01 -8.86
N ASP A 503 -52.55 -32.01 -8.79
CA ASP A 503 -53.48 -31.70 -9.88
C ASP A 503 -52.85 -30.69 -10.84
N LYS A 504 -52.48 -31.16 -12.05
CA LYS A 504 -51.82 -30.33 -13.08
C LYS A 504 -52.68 -29.19 -13.62
N GLU A 505 -53.99 -29.23 -13.43
CA GLU A 505 -54.91 -28.17 -13.87
C GLU A 505 -55.23 -27.15 -12.78
N THR A 506 -55.15 -27.50 -11.49
CA THR A 506 -55.48 -26.56 -10.40
C THR A 506 -54.30 -26.16 -9.52
N ASP A 507 -53.30 -27.01 -9.31
CA ASP A 507 -52.12 -26.66 -8.52
C ASP A 507 -51.14 -25.78 -9.31
N ILE A 508 -50.54 -24.82 -8.60
CA ILE A 508 -49.49 -23.93 -9.10
C ILE A 508 -48.29 -24.07 -8.16
N ILE A 509 -47.14 -24.50 -8.68
CA ILE A 509 -45.92 -24.71 -7.91
C ILE A 509 -44.85 -23.72 -8.36
N SER A 510 -44.05 -23.21 -7.43
CA SER A 510 -42.93 -22.30 -7.71
C SER A 510 -41.74 -22.56 -6.79
N LEU A 511 -40.56 -22.72 -7.39
CA LEU A 511 -39.29 -22.79 -6.67
C LEU A 511 -38.76 -21.37 -6.41
N GLN A 512 -38.15 -21.16 -5.25
CA GLN A 512 -37.58 -19.89 -4.84
C GLN A 512 -36.15 -20.09 -4.35
N PHE A 513 -35.19 -19.52 -5.07
CA PHE A 513 -33.76 -19.55 -4.74
C PHE A 513 -33.35 -18.19 -4.16
N VAL A 514 -32.68 -18.21 -3.01
CA VAL A 514 -32.44 -17.03 -2.17
C VAL A 514 -30.97 -16.97 -1.75
N VAL A 515 -30.29 -15.86 -2.04
CA VAL A 515 -28.87 -15.64 -1.70
C VAL A 515 -28.64 -14.24 -1.13
N GLY A 516 -27.64 -14.09 -0.28
CA GLY A 516 -27.29 -12.82 0.36
C GLY A 516 -28.22 -12.45 1.51
N SER A 517 -27.83 -11.46 2.33
CA SER A 517 -28.58 -11.14 3.54
C SER A 517 -29.85 -10.32 3.29
N ARG A 518 -29.96 -9.67 2.12
CA ARG A 518 -31.07 -8.78 1.71
C ARG A 518 -31.62 -9.14 0.31
N PRO A 519 -32.26 -10.32 0.17
CA PRO A 519 -32.62 -10.89 -1.13
C PRO A 519 -33.79 -10.14 -1.81
N GLN A 520 -33.66 -9.86 -3.11
CA GLN A 520 -34.57 -9.03 -3.92
C GLN A 520 -34.65 -9.55 -5.36
N GLU A 521 -35.86 -9.68 -5.91
CA GLU A 521 -36.07 -10.16 -7.29
C GLU A 521 -35.44 -9.19 -8.32
N SER A 522 -35.51 -7.88 -8.07
CA SER A 522 -34.89 -6.83 -8.90
C SER A 522 -33.35 -6.82 -8.91
N LYS A 523 -32.69 -7.59 -8.02
CA LYS A 523 -31.23 -7.78 -7.99
C LYS A 523 -30.81 -9.18 -8.43
N GLY A 524 -31.78 -10.07 -8.67
CA GLY A 524 -31.55 -11.50 -8.88
C GLY A 524 -30.90 -12.20 -7.68
N THR A 525 -31.16 -11.70 -6.46
CA THR A 525 -30.79 -12.35 -5.18
C THR A 525 -31.96 -13.08 -4.53
N LEU A 526 -33.18 -12.83 -5.01
CA LEU A 526 -34.33 -13.73 -4.92
C LEU A 526 -34.72 -14.12 -6.35
N LEU A 527 -34.96 -15.40 -6.61
CA LEU A 527 -35.34 -15.90 -7.94
C LEU A 527 -36.56 -16.82 -7.81
N ARG A 528 -37.70 -16.42 -8.37
CA ARG A 528 -38.96 -17.18 -8.37
C ARG A 528 -39.19 -17.84 -9.73
N LEU A 529 -39.18 -19.17 -9.76
CA LEU A 529 -39.32 -19.98 -10.96
C LEU A 529 -40.64 -20.75 -10.88
N LYS A 530 -41.60 -20.40 -11.75
CA LYS A 530 -42.87 -21.14 -11.87
C LYS A 530 -42.64 -22.46 -12.57
N VAL A 531 -43.11 -23.55 -11.97
CA VAL A 531 -43.00 -24.90 -12.52
C VAL A 531 -44.20 -25.16 -13.45
N ASP A 532 -43.93 -25.42 -14.72
CA ASP A 532 -44.96 -25.80 -15.70
C ASP A 532 -45.16 -27.32 -15.70
N LEU A 533 -46.21 -27.77 -15.01
CA LEU A 533 -46.57 -29.19 -14.81
C LEU A 533 -46.98 -29.92 -16.09
N ASN A 534 -47.26 -29.18 -17.17
CA ASN A 534 -47.67 -29.72 -18.47
C ASN A 534 -46.54 -29.70 -19.50
N ASN A 535 -45.46 -28.93 -19.29
CA ASN A 535 -44.32 -28.85 -20.21
C ASN A 535 -43.28 -29.96 -19.97
N LEU A 536 -43.68 -31.20 -20.27
CA LEU A 536 -42.82 -32.40 -20.31
C LEU A 536 -41.81 -32.40 -21.49
N VAL A 537 -41.58 -31.26 -22.16
CA VAL A 537 -40.65 -31.15 -23.29
C VAL A 537 -39.43 -30.33 -22.89
N ARG A 538 -38.22 -30.86 -23.11
CA ARG A 538 -36.95 -30.12 -22.98
C ARG A 538 -36.82 -29.02 -24.04
N ARG A 539 -37.54 -27.91 -23.86
CA ARG A 539 -37.35 -26.66 -24.58
C ARG A 539 -36.63 -25.68 -23.67
N TYR A 540 -35.32 -25.55 -23.85
CA TYR A 540 -34.52 -24.48 -23.25
C TYR A 540 -34.92 -23.13 -23.90
N THR A 541 -35.97 -22.50 -23.37
CA THR A 541 -36.53 -21.26 -23.91
C THR A 541 -35.67 -20.06 -23.52
N GLN A 542 -34.94 -19.52 -24.51
CA GLN A 542 -33.97 -18.42 -24.39
C GLN A 542 -32.72 -18.79 -23.56
N SER A 543 -31.56 -18.78 -24.21
CA SER A 543 -30.27 -19.03 -23.58
C SER A 543 -29.92 -17.96 -22.54
N GLY A 544 -29.30 -18.37 -21.43
CA GLY A 544 -28.73 -17.47 -20.42
C GLY A 544 -29.63 -17.08 -19.25
N LEU A 545 -30.90 -17.51 -19.18
CA LEU A 545 -31.78 -17.29 -18.03
C LEU A 545 -31.91 -18.52 -17.14
N TRP A 546 -32.30 -18.30 -15.87
CA TRP A 546 -32.73 -19.40 -14.98
C TRP A 546 -34.03 -20.01 -15.50
N SER A 547 -34.12 -21.34 -15.49
CA SER A 547 -35.31 -22.07 -15.94
C SER A 547 -35.52 -23.38 -15.18
N THR A 548 -36.73 -23.90 -15.23
CA THR A 548 -37.14 -25.19 -14.65
C THR A 548 -37.88 -26.02 -15.69
N HIS A 549 -37.65 -27.32 -15.70
CA HIS A 549 -38.34 -28.28 -16.56
C HIS A 549 -38.76 -29.50 -15.73
N VAL A 550 -40.02 -29.90 -15.86
CA VAL A 550 -40.55 -31.10 -15.19
C VAL A 550 -40.14 -32.33 -15.97
N SER A 551 -39.36 -33.19 -15.34
CA SER A 551 -38.89 -34.45 -15.92
C SER A 551 -39.88 -35.60 -15.67
N ASP A 552 -40.58 -35.61 -14.53
CA ASP A 552 -41.65 -36.57 -14.24
C ASP A 552 -42.65 -36.04 -13.17
N VAL A 553 -43.86 -36.60 -13.13
CA VAL A 553 -44.87 -36.35 -12.09
C VAL A 553 -45.59 -37.65 -11.76
N ARG A 554 -45.35 -38.20 -10.56
CA ARG A 554 -45.84 -39.51 -10.10
C ARG A 554 -46.70 -39.33 -8.85
N GLU A 555 -48.02 -39.26 -9.01
CA GLU A 555 -48.97 -39.09 -7.89
C GLU A 555 -48.66 -37.85 -7.01
N GLN A 556 -47.90 -38.07 -5.92
CA GLN A 556 -47.50 -37.07 -4.91
C GLN A 556 -46.07 -36.54 -5.12
N GLU A 557 -45.33 -37.10 -6.08
CA GLU A 557 -43.91 -36.85 -6.33
C GLU A 557 -43.71 -36.06 -7.63
N LEU A 558 -42.79 -35.10 -7.59
CA LEU A 558 -42.46 -34.19 -8.68
C LEU A 558 -40.96 -34.14 -8.90
N ASP A 559 -40.49 -34.59 -10.06
CA ASP A 559 -39.10 -34.45 -10.48
C ASP A 559 -38.93 -33.18 -11.33
N VAL A 560 -38.04 -32.27 -10.91
CA VAL A 560 -37.75 -30.99 -11.57
C VAL A 560 -36.26 -30.86 -11.85
N THR A 561 -35.89 -30.76 -13.13
CA THR A 561 -34.58 -30.29 -13.55
C THR A 561 -34.54 -28.76 -13.48
N VAL A 562 -33.61 -28.21 -12.70
CA VAL A 562 -33.37 -26.76 -12.56
C VAL A 562 -32.10 -26.38 -13.31
N LEU A 563 -32.18 -25.38 -14.20
CA LEU A 563 -31.03 -24.82 -14.92
C LEU A 563 -30.76 -23.39 -14.42
N PRO A 564 -29.69 -23.16 -13.62
CA PRO A 564 -29.22 -21.83 -13.29
C PRO A 564 -28.55 -21.16 -14.49
N SER A 565 -28.66 -19.83 -14.58
CA SER A 565 -27.94 -19.03 -15.59
C SER A 565 -26.42 -19.19 -15.46
N ALA A 566 -25.68 -19.10 -16.57
CA ALA A 566 -24.21 -19.02 -16.54
C ALA A 566 -23.68 -17.74 -15.86
N ASN A 567 -24.50 -16.69 -15.75
CA ASN A 567 -24.16 -15.44 -15.05
C ASN A 567 -24.81 -15.35 -13.65
N THR A 568 -24.92 -16.49 -12.96
CA THR A 568 -25.49 -16.57 -11.59
C THR A 568 -24.47 -16.07 -10.55
N ILE A 569 -24.97 -15.48 -9.46
CA ILE A 569 -24.17 -15.10 -8.28
C ILE A 569 -23.56 -16.38 -7.71
N ILE A 570 -22.26 -16.41 -7.43
CA ILE A 570 -21.72 -17.50 -6.60
C ILE A 570 -22.03 -17.23 -5.13
N GLY A 571 -22.47 -18.27 -4.40
CA GLY A 571 -22.96 -18.12 -3.03
C GLY A 571 -23.65 -19.36 -2.48
N LYS A 572 -23.94 -19.34 -1.17
CA LYS A 572 -24.81 -20.31 -0.48
C LYS A 572 -26.26 -19.88 -0.68
N TYR A 573 -27.08 -20.73 -1.29
CA TYR A 573 -28.48 -20.47 -1.64
C TYR A 573 -29.44 -21.29 -0.77
N LYS A 574 -30.43 -20.60 -0.18
CA LYS A 574 -31.62 -21.22 0.40
C LYS A 574 -32.64 -21.57 -0.68
N LEU A 575 -33.29 -22.72 -0.52
CA LEU A 575 -34.40 -23.18 -1.36
C LEU A 575 -35.72 -23.12 -0.60
N TYR A 576 -36.72 -22.49 -1.21
CA TYR A 576 -38.12 -22.54 -0.78
C TYR A 576 -38.99 -23.14 -1.89
N VAL A 577 -40.00 -23.91 -1.50
CA VAL A 577 -41.05 -24.42 -2.39
C VAL A 577 -42.36 -23.76 -2.00
N GLU A 578 -43.03 -23.11 -2.95
CA GLU A 578 -44.30 -22.42 -2.78
C GLU A 578 -45.37 -23.07 -3.66
N SER A 579 -46.55 -23.30 -3.07
CA SER A 579 -47.71 -23.88 -3.75
C SER A 579 -48.95 -23.01 -3.55
N SER A 580 -49.79 -22.90 -4.57
CA SER A 580 -51.12 -22.27 -4.49
C SER A 580 -52.11 -22.98 -5.41
N VAL A 581 -53.41 -22.66 -5.27
CA VAL A 581 -54.47 -23.26 -6.09
C VAL A 581 -55.10 -22.19 -7.00
N ARG A 582 -55.20 -22.49 -8.29
CA ARG A 582 -55.77 -21.62 -9.33
C ARG A 582 -57.19 -21.18 -8.94
N GLY A 583 -57.41 -19.88 -8.79
CA GLY A 583 -58.72 -19.30 -8.40
C GLY A 583 -58.96 -19.17 -6.89
N LYS A 584 -57.99 -19.49 -6.03
CA LYS A 584 -58.03 -19.27 -4.58
C LYS A 584 -56.99 -18.21 -4.16
N ASP A 585 -57.15 -16.99 -4.65
CA ASP A 585 -56.18 -15.90 -4.43
C ASP A 585 -55.95 -15.64 -2.93
N GLY A 586 -54.71 -15.84 -2.47
CA GLY A 586 -54.28 -15.68 -1.07
C GLY A 586 -54.12 -16.99 -0.28
N GLU A 587 -54.69 -18.11 -0.72
CA GLU A 587 -54.34 -19.44 -0.21
C GLU A 587 -53.03 -19.90 -0.86
N TYR A 588 -51.97 -20.01 -0.06
CA TYR A 588 -50.69 -20.58 -0.48
C TYR A 588 -49.98 -21.21 0.71
N ARG A 589 -49.21 -22.28 0.44
CA ARG A 589 -48.26 -22.86 1.39
C ARG A 589 -46.83 -22.56 0.92
N ARG A 590 -45.91 -22.35 1.86
CA ARG A 590 -44.48 -22.19 1.58
C ARG A 590 -43.66 -23.00 2.56
N TYR A 591 -42.77 -23.85 2.03
CA TYR A 591 -41.83 -24.70 2.75
C TYR A 591 -40.41 -24.16 2.54
N GLU A 592 -39.60 -24.09 3.60
CA GLU A 592 -38.15 -23.83 3.53
C GLU A 592 -37.41 -25.16 3.60
N LEU A 593 -36.36 -25.36 2.81
CA LEU A 593 -35.46 -26.50 2.99
C LEU A 593 -34.55 -26.22 4.20
N GLU A 594 -34.92 -26.79 5.34
CA GLU A 594 -34.13 -26.74 6.57
C GLU A 594 -32.91 -27.67 6.47
N ASP A 595 -31.82 -27.28 7.14
CA ASP A 595 -30.55 -28.00 7.28
C ASP A 595 -29.80 -28.43 5.99
N ASN A 596 -30.22 -27.99 4.79
CA ASN A 596 -29.56 -28.28 3.50
C ASN A 596 -29.65 -27.07 2.55
N ASP A 597 -28.60 -26.26 2.49
CA ASP A 597 -28.44 -25.20 1.50
C ASP A 597 -27.80 -25.73 0.19
N ILE A 598 -27.74 -24.87 -0.84
CA ILE A 598 -27.16 -25.17 -2.15
C ILE A 598 -26.04 -24.16 -2.44
N TYR A 599 -24.79 -24.59 -2.42
CA TYR A 599 -23.68 -23.80 -2.94
C TYR A 599 -23.70 -23.77 -4.47
N ILE A 600 -23.71 -22.56 -5.04
CA ILE A 600 -23.51 -22.35 -6.48
C ILE A 600 -22.14 -21.72 -6.70
N ILE A 601 -21.29 -22.40 -7.49
CA ILE A 601 -19.90 -21.97 -7.80
C ILE A 601 -19.70 -21.72 -9.32
N PHE A 602 -18.54 -21.21 -9.71
CA PHE A 602 -18.19 -20.95 -11.12
C PHE A 602 -18.07 -22.24 -11.95
N ASN A 603 -18.29 -22.16 -13.27
CA ASN A 603 -18.36 -23.33 -14.14
C ASN A 603 -17.44 -23.29 -15.38
N PRO A 604 -16.19 -23.76 -15.25
CA PRO A 604 -15.25 -23.94 -16.36
C PRO A 604 -15.73 -24.89 -17.48
N TRP A 605 -16.78 -25.70 -17.25
CA TRP A 605 -17.37 -26.61 -18.24
C TRP A 605 -18.56 -26.02 -19.02
N CYS A 606 -19.01 -24.80 -18.71
CA CYS A 606 -20.12 -24.12 -19.41
C CYS A 606 -19.58 -23.06 -20.36
N LEU A 607 -19.83 -23.20 -21.66
CA LEU A 607 -19.33 -22.31 -22.72
C LEU A 607 -19.75 -20.84 -22.52
N GLU A 608 -20.93 -20.64 -21.95
CA GLU A 608 -21.52 -19.33 -21.67
C GLU A 608 -20.91 -18.65 -20.43
N ASP A 609 -20.23 -19.39 -19.54
CA ASP A 609 -19.56 -18.84 -18.36
C ASP A 609 -18.31 -18.03 -18.77
N VAL A 610 -17.99 -16.98 -18.03
CA VAL A 610 -16.78 -16.18 -18.21
C VAL A 610 -15.52 -16.91 -17.78
N VAL A 611 -15.61 -17.97 -16.97
CA VAL A 611 -14.46 -18.85 -16.62
C VAL A 611 -14.28 -20.07 -17.53
N TYR A 612 -15.01 -20.15 -18.65
CA TYR A 612 -14.99 -21.33 -19.54
C TYR A 612 -13.57 -21.70 -20.00
N MET A 613 -13.21 -22.96 -19.85
CA MET A 613 -11.90 -23.50 -20.23
C MET A 613 -12.10 -24.72 -21.12
N GLU A 614 -11.69 -24.62 -22.39
CA GLU A 614 -12.01 -25.62 -23.42
C GLU A 614 -11.26 -26.95 -23.23
N ASP A 615 -9.98 -26.92 -22.86
CA ASP A 615 -9.16 -28.12 -22.70
C ASP A 615 -9.59 -28.91 -21.44
N PRO A 616 -9.99 -30.21 -21.57
CA PRO A 616 -10.29 -31.06 -20.41
C PRO A 616 -9.10 -31.23 -19.46
N LYS A 617 -7.87 -31.32 -19.97
CA LYS A 617 -6.67 -31.52 -19.13
C LYS A 617 -6.34 -30.29 -18.30
N GLN A 618 -6.60 -29.10 -18.83
CA GLN A 618 -6.41 -27.85 -18.10
C GLN A 618 -7.50 -27.65 -17.03
N ARG A 619 -8.74 -28.10 -17.28
CA ARG A 619 -9.78 -28.16 -16.23
C ARG A 619 -9.42 -29.13 -15.11
N GLU A 620 -8.84 -30.27 -15.45
CA GLU A 620 -8.28 -31.21 -14.48
C GLU A 620 -7.18 -30.51 -13.64
N GLU A 621 -6.14 -29.99 -14.30
CA GLU A 621 -4.98 -29.39 -13.62
C GLU A 621 -5.30 -28.14 -12.79
N TYR A 622 -6.14 -27.24 -13.32
CA TYR A 622 -6.33 -25.90 -12.76
C TYR A 622 -7.60 -25.75 -11.91
N VAL A 623 -8.41 -26.81 -11.76
CA VAL A 623 -9.63 -26.82 -10.94
C VAL A 623 -9.71 -28.06 -10.05
N LEU A 624 -9.43 -29.25 -10.58
CA LEU A 624 -9.66 -30.52 -9.85
C LEU A 624 -8.42 -31.06 -9.14
N ASN A 625 -7.22 -30.89 -9.71
CA ASN A 625 -5.98 -31.35 -9.08
C ASN A 625 -5.73 -30.60 -7.76
N GLU A 626 -5.52 -31.33 -6.67
CA GLU A 626 -5.20 -30.77 -5.33
C GLU A 626 -3.69 -30.74 -5.05
N LYS A 627 -2.88 -31.38 -5.91
CA LYS A 627 -1.44 -31.57 -5.76
C LYS A 627 -0.65 -30.47 -6.46
N GLY A 628 -0.17 -29.52 -5.67
CA GLY A 628 0.59 -28.36 -6.07
C GLY A 628 2.09 -28.59 -6.20
N ARG A 629 2.71 -27.65 -6.90
CA ARG A 629 4.13 -27.60 -7.22
C ARG A 629 4.49 -26.13 -7.44
N ILE A 630 5.23 -25.54 -6.51
CA ILE A 630 5.53 -24.11 -6.48
C ILE A 630 7.04 -23.93 -6.50
N TRP A 631 7.57 -23.25 -7.52
CA TRP A 631 9.01 -23.25 -7.75
C TRP A 631 9.70 -22.22 -6.87
N VAL A 632 10.84 -22.62 -6.30
CA VAL A 632 11.63 -21.82 -5.34
C VAL A 632 13.13 -22.02 -5.58
N GLY A 633 13.96 -21.08 -5.15
CA GLY A 633 15.42 -21.13 -5.28
C GLY A 633 15.97 -20.02 -6.17
N THR A 634 16.90 -20.34 -7.07
CA THR A 634 17.54 -19.40 -8.01
C THR A 634 17.37 -19.84 -9.46
N ILE A 635 17.65 -18.93 -10.39
CA ILE A 635 17.58 -19.19 -11.84
C ILE A 635 18.36 -20.45 -12.29
N ASN A 636 19.48 -20.78 -11.64
CA ASN A 636 20.28 -21.97 -11.95
C ASN A 636 19.95 -23.17 -11.04
N ASN A 637 19.75 -22.93 -9.74
CA ASN A 637 19.38 -23.97 -8.76
C ASN A 637 17.99 -23.66 -8.20
N ASN A 638 16.95 -24.07 -8.94
CA ASN A 638 15.54 -24.05 -8.51
C ASN A 638 15.01 -25.47 -8.33
N THR A 639 14.11 -25.62 -7.36
CA THR A 639 13.52 -26.90 -6.97
C THR A 639 12.01 -26.81 -6.85
N GLY A 640 11.37 -27.96 -7.01
CA GLY A 640 9.93 -28.05 -7.15
C GLY A 640 9.19 -28.35 -5.86
N ARG A 641 8.98 -27.33 -5.01
CA ARG A 641 8.37 -27.52 -3.70
C ARG A 641 6.95 -28.13 -3.83
N PRO A 642 6.68 -29.31 -3.23
CA PRO A 642 5.33 -29.88 -3.19
C PRO A 642 4.40 -29.06 -2.30
N TRP A 643 3.11 -29.03 -2.62
CA TRP A 643 2.09 -28.34 -1.82
C TRP A 643 0.75 -29.05 -1.89
N ASN A 644 0.03 -29.14 -0.77
CA ASN A 644 -1.34 -29.66 -0.72
C ASN A 644 -2.34 -28.48 -0.77
N PHE A 645 -3.01 -28.24 -1.91
CA PHE A 645 -4.00 -27.16 -2.02
C PHE A 645 -5.29 -27.50 -1.26
N ALA A 646 -5.71 -28.77 -1.29
CA ALA A 646 -6.85 -29.29 -0.53
C ALA A 646 -8.15 -28.48 -0.71
N GLN A 647 -8.45 -28.04 -1.93
CA GLN A 647 -9.60 -27.18 -2.21
C GLN A 647 -10.97 -27.85 -1.94
N PHE A 648 -10.99 -29.19 -1.80
CA PHE A 648 -12.19 -29.96 -1.50
C PHE A 648 -12.32 -30.36 -0.03
N ASP A 649 -11.21 -30.34 0.72
CA ASP A 649 -11.20 -30.62 2.16
C ASP A 649 -11.92 -29.53 2.97
N ASP A 650 -12.58 -29.93 4.06
CA ASP A 650 -13.13 -29.00 5.06
C ASP A 650 -11.99 -28.22 5.78
N PRO A 651 -12.05 -26.87 5.95
CA PRO A 651 -13.14 -25.95 5.64
C PRO A 651 -12.87 -25.06 4.41
N CYS A 652 -12.17 -25.53 3.36
CA CYS A 652 -11.68 -24.65 2.30
C CYS A 652 -12.82 -23.92 1.54
N LEU A 653 -13.92 -24.61 1.23
CA LEU A 653 -15.09 -24.00 0.58
C LEU A 653 -15.82 -23.01 1.50
N GLU A 654 -15.94 -23.33 2.79
CA GLU A 654 -16.57 -22.43 3.77
C GLU A 654 -15.73 -21.17 4.00
N ALA A 655 -14.41 -21.31 4.13
CA ALA A 655 -13.48 -20.19 4.25
C ALA A 655 -13.54 -19.28 3.01
N ALA A 656 -13.63 -19.85 1.80
CA ALA A 656 -13.78 -19.08 0.57
C ALA A 656 -15.05 -18.20 0.58
N PHE A 657 -16.19 -18.73 1.03
CA PHE A 657 -17.43 -17.95 1.13
C PHE A 657 -17.44 -16.98 2.32
N PHE A 658 -16.87 -17.34 3.46
CA PHE A 658 -16.68 -16.45 4.60
C PHE A 658 -15.84 -15.21 4.23
N LEU A 659 -14.79 -15.38 3.42
CA LEU A 659 -13.99 -14.26 2.91
C LEU A 659 -14.79 -13.40 1.92
N LEU A 660 -15.64 -13.98 1.07
CA LEU A 660 -16.53 -13.20 0.19
C LEU A 660 -17.63 -12.43 0.94
N ASP A 661 -18.05 -12.92 2.11
CA ASP A 661 -18.92 -12.17 3.04
C ASP A 661 -18.14 -11.07 3.77
N LYS A 662 -16.91 -11.34 4.20
CA LYS A 662 -16.00 -10.37 4.83
C LYS A 662 -15.59 -9.22 3.90
N ALA A 663 -15.55 -9.46 2.59
CA ALA A 663 -15.18 -8.46 1.58
C ALA A 663 -16.17 -7.31 1.38
N GLU A 664 -17.32 -7.33 2.08
CA GLU A 664 -18.47 -6.42 1.89
C GLU A 664 -18.95 -6.27 0.42
N LEU A 665 -18.58 -7.21 -0.46
CA LEU A 665 -19.00 -7.25 -1.85
C LEU A 665 -20.52 -7.38 -1.93
N ALA A 666 -21.18 -6.39 -2.53
CA ALA A 666 -22.58 -6.47 -2.89
C ALA A 666 -22.86 -7.75 -3.69
N ASP A 667 -23.92 -8.47 -3.36
CA ASP A 667 -24.17 -9.85 -3.84
C ASP A 667 -24.00 -10.01 -5.37
N ALA A 668 -24.48 -9.03 -6.13
CA ALA A 668 -24.41 -9.01 -7.59
C ALA A 668 -22.98 -8.90 -8.16
N ALA A 669 -22.02 -8.34 -7.42
CA ALA A 669 -20.61 -8.31 -7.81
C ALA A 669 -19.98 -9.71 -7.83
N ARG A 670 -20.47 -10.62 -6.97
CA ARG A 670 -20.06 -12.04 -6.93
C ARG A 670 -20.52 -12.86 -8.16
N ARG A 671 -21.10 -12.21 -9.18
CA ARG A 671 -21.24 -12.79 -10.53
C ARG A 671 -19.92 -12.74 -11.32
N SER A 672 -19.05 -11.77 -11.01
CA SER A 672 -17.83 -11.47 -11.77
C SER A 672 -16.59 -12.11 -11.15
N PRO A 673 -15.77 -12.85 -11.93
CA PRO A 673 -14.50 -13.35 -11.45
C PRO A 673 -13.52 -12.20 -11.16
N VAL A 674 -13.57 -11.08 -11.88
CA VAL A 674 -12.75 -9.88 -11.60
C VAL A 674 -12.94 -9.41 -10.15
N SER A 675 -14.19 -9.28 -9.71
CA SER A 675 -14.52 -8.80 -8.36
C SER A 675 -14.19 -9.83 -7.28
N VAL A 676 -14.39 -11.13 -7.57
CA VAL A 676 -14.04 -12.23 -6.66
C VAL A 676 -12.53 -12.33 -6.48
N VAL A 677 -11.75 -12.36 -7.57
CA VAL A 677 -10.28 -12.42 -7.53
C VAL A 677 -9.72 -11.21 -6.78
N ARG A 678 -10.10 -9.98 -7.15
CA ARG A 678 -9.58 -8.75 -6.53
C ARG A 678 -9.93 -8.60 -5.03
N ALA A 679 -10.99 -9.27 -4.55
CA ALA A 679 -11.31 -9.37 -3.14
C ALA A 679 -10.51 -10.47 -2.41
N VAL A 680 -10.33 -11.64 -3.04
CA VAL A 680 -9.50 -12.73 -2.49
C VAL A 680 -8.03 -12.29 -2.38
N SER A 681 -7.50 -11.58 -3.37
CA SER A 681 -6.14 -11.03 -3.32
C SER A 681 -5.92 -10.10 -2.12
N ALA A 682 -6.90 -9.26 -1.76
CA ALA A 682 -6.81 -8.38 -0.60
C ALA A 682 -6.93 -9.15 0.73
N LEU A 683 -7.91 -10.05 0.85
CA LEU A 683 -8.24 -10.70 2.13
C LEU A 683 -7.37 -11.90 2.50
N VAL A 684 -6.48 -12.36 1.61
CA VAL A 684 -5.54 -13.45 1.94
C VAL A 684 -4.31 -12.94 2.70
N ASN A 685 -3.90 -11.67 2.52
CA ASN A 685 -3.02 -10.98 3.47
C ASN A 685 -3.83 -10.28 4.58
N SER A 686 -3.14 -9.81 5.62
CA SER A 686 -3.77 -9.14 6.78
C SER A 686 -3.24 -7.73 7.03
N ASN A 687 -2.94 -6.97 5.97
CA ASN A 687 -2.30 -5.66 6.11
C ASN A 687 -3.32 -4.53 6.39
N ASP A 688 -4.45 -4.52 5.68
CA ASP A 688 -5.51 -3.53 5.87
C ASP A 688 -6.64 -4.04 6.79
N ASP A 689 -6.98 -5.33 6.63
CA ASP A 689 -8.06 -6.04 7.32
C ASP A 689 -7.51 -7.24 8.13
N ASP A 690 -8.34 -7.83 9.01
CA ASP A 690 -8.06 -9.12 9.70
C ASP A 690 -8.11 -10.33 8.72
N GLY A 691 -7.38 -10.30 7.61
CA GLY A 691 -7.38 -11.35 6.57
C GLY A 691 -6.66 -12.65 6.98
N VAL A 692 -6.46 -13.57 6.03
CA VAL A 692 -6.10 -14.98 6.34
C VAL A 692 -4.73 -15.13 7.01
N LEU A 693 -3.70 -14.42 6.53
CA LEU A 693 -2.30 -14.72 6.87
C LEU A 693 -1.47 -13.45 7.09
N GLU A 694 -0.70 -13.40 8.18
CA GLU A 694 0.24 -12.33 8.51
C GLU A 694 1.58 -12.57 7.78
N GLY A 695 2.05 -11.60 7.00
CA GLY A 695 3.32 -11.70 6.26
C GLY A 695 4.55 -11.39 7.13
N ARG A 696 5.65 -12.15 6.98
CA ARG A 696 6.89 -11.90 7.73
C ARG A 696 8.15 -12.41 7.04
N TRP A 697 9.17 -11.55 6.99
CA TRP A 697 10.46 -11.78 6.32
C TRP A 697 11.68 -11.57 7.25
N THR A 698 11.51 -11.76 8.55
CA THR A 698 12.60 -11.65 9.54
C THR A 698 13.41 -12.93 9.67
N GLN A 699 14.64 -12.87 10.21
CA GLN A 699 15.40 -14.07 10.60
C GLN A 699 14.72 -14.85 11.74
N ASP A 700 14.23 -14.17 12.77
CA ASP A 700 13.68 -14.80 13.98
C ASP A 700 12.14 -14.85 13.98
N TYR A 701 11.58 -16.02 14.27
CA TYR A 701 10.13 -16.27 14.39
C TYR A 701 9.79 -16.64 15.86
N PRO A 702 8.65 -16.15 16.40
CA PRO A 702 8.22 -16.52 17.75
C PRO A 702 8.00 -18.04 17.90
N LYS A 703 8.38 -18.62 19.05
CA LYS A 703 8.33 -20.09 19.27
C LYS A 703 6.94 -20.73 19.19
N ASN A 704 5.88 -19.93 19.21
CA ASN A 704 4.48 -20.37 19.16
C ASN A 704 3.83 -20.13 17.78
N THR A 705 4.61 -19.80 16.75
CA THR A 705 4.12 -19.58 15.37
C THR A 705 4.76 -20.55 14.39
N THR A 706 4.13 -20.75 13.23
CA THR A 706 4.63 -21.64 12.18
C THR A 706 5.41 -20.82 11.16
N PRO A 707 6.70 -21.08 10.91
CA PRO A 707 7.47 -20.32 9.94
C PRO A 707 7.05 -20.66 8.50
N PRO A 708 7.18 -19.73 7.53
CA PRO A 708 6.67 -19.88 6.16
C PRO A 708 7.12 -21.15 5.42
N TRP A 709 8.32 -21.65 5.70
CA TRP A 709 8.89 -22.85 5.09
C TRP A 709 8.46 -24.18 5.74
N ALA A 710 7.73 -24.14 6.86
CA ALA A 710 7.22 -25.34 7.52
C ALA A 710 5.88 -25.81 6.95
N TRP A 711 5.08 -24.90 6.36
CA TRP A 711 3.79 -25.22 5.76
C TRP A 711 3.91 -26.24 4.62
N THR A 712 3.03 -27.24 4.68
CA THR A 712 2.87 -28.38 3.76
C THR A 712 1.70 -28.20 2.79
N GLY A 713 0.71 -27.40 3.19
CA GLY A 713 -0.55 -27.24 2.49
C GLY A 713 -1.39 -26.09 3.04
N SER A 714 -2.49 -25.81 2.36
CA SER A 714 -3.39 -24.70 2.69
C SER A 714 -4.41 -25.06 3.78
N LYS A 715 -4.75 -26.35 3.94
CA LYS A 715 -5.79 -26.83 4.87
C LYS A 715 -5.53 -26.36 6.30
N ALA A 716 -4.32 -26.57 6.80
CA ALA A 716 -3.92 -26.21 8.16
C ALA A 716 -4.11 -24.72 8.46
N ILE A 717 -3.84 -23.85 7.48
CA ILE A 717 -3.95 -22.40 7.60
C ILE A 717 -5.42 -21.99 7.62
N LEU A 718 -6.23 -22.52 6.69
CA LEU A 718 -7.67 -22.21 6.63
C LEU A 718 -8.44 -22.76 7.84
N GLU A 719 -8.08 -23.95 8.33
CA GLU A 719 -8.56 -24.49 9.60
C GLU A 719 -8.26 -23.54 10.78
N GLU A 720 -7.01 -23.07 10.92
CA GLU A 720 -6.63 -22.20 12.04
C GLU A 720 -7.31 -20.82 11.93
N PHE A 721 -7.38 -20.25 10.73
CA PHE A 721 -8.07 -19.00 10.46
C PHE A 721 -9.56 -19.07 10.82
N MET A 722 -10.28 -20.08 10.32
CA MET A 722 -11.72 -20.24 10.59
C MET A 722 -12.01 -20.53 12.08
N ARG A 723 -11.15 -21.31 12.74
CA ARG A 723 -11.25 -21.65 14.16
C ARG A 723 -11.03 -20.46 15.09
N ASN A 724 -10.16 -19.52 14.71
CA ASN A 724 -9.77 -18.38 15.54
C ASN A 724 -10.42 -17.04 15.11
N ASN A 725 -10.92 -16.95 13.87
CA ASN A 725 -11.32 -15.72 13.17
C ASN A 725 -10.28 -14.58 13.29
N LYS A 726 -9.01 -14.91 12.99
CA LYS A 726 -7.83 -14.04 13.08
C LYS A 726 -6.75 -14.46 12.08
N PRO A 727 -5.89 -13.53 11.64
CA PRO A 727 -4.73 -13.85 10.82
C PRO A 727 -3.84 -14.94 11.43
N VAL A 728 -3.42 -15.89 10.61
CA VAL A 728 -2.49 -16.96 10.96
C VAL A 728 -1.05 -16.49 10.81
N GLN A 729 -0.14 -17.01 11.65
CA GLN A 729 1.26 -16.59 11.71
C GLN A 729 2.20 -17.76 11.36
N TYR A 730 2.99 -17.76 10.27
CA TYR A 730 3.35 -16.66 9.36
C TYR A 730 3.44 -17.07 7.87
N GLY A 731 3.29 -16.10 6.97
CA GLY A 731 3.32 -16.26 5.51
C GLY A 731 4.41 -15.50 4.77
N GLN A 732 4.68 -15.95 3.53
CA GLN A 732 5.49 -15.33 2.48
C GLN A 732 4.85 -15.66 1.11
N CYS A 733 5.32 -15.08 0.00
CA CYS A 733 4.61 -15.08 -1.31
C CYS A 733 4.09 -16.46 -1.78
N TRP A 734 4.89 -17.53 -1.70
CA TRP A 734 4.43 -18.87 -2.10
C TRP A 734 3.27 -19.40 -1.24
N VAL A 735 3.18 -18.99 0.03
CA VAL A 735 2.08 -19.37 0.94
C VAL A 735 0.81 -18.58 0.60
N PHE A 736 0.94 -17.26 0.35
CA PHE A 736 -0.18 -16.43 -0.11
C PHE A 736 -0.74 -16.98 -1.44
N SER A 737 0.12 -17.18 -2.44
CA SER A 737 -0.23 -17.74 -3.75
C SER A 737 -0.89 -19.13 -3.64
N ALA A 738 -0.45 -19.97 -2.71
CA ALA A 738 -1.06 -21.28 -2.52
C ALA A 738 -2.48 -21.21 -1.92
N ILE A 739 -2.68 -20.34 -0.92
CA ILE A 739 -4.01 -20.10 -0.32
C ILE A 739 -4.98 -19.53 -1.36
N VAL A 740 -4.55 -18.52 -2.13
CA VAL A 740 -5.35 -17.96 -3.24
C VAL A 740 -5.73 -19.04 -4.25
N THR A 741 -4.77 -19.89 -4.66
CA THR A 741 -5.05 -21.02 -5.57
C THR A 741 -6.10 -21.97 -4.99
N SER A 742 -6.03 -22.27 -3.70
CA SER A 742 -6.95 -23.19 -3.02
C SER A 742 -8.37 -22.62 -2.95
N ILE A 743 -8.49 -21.35 -2.53
CA ILE A 743 -9.77 -20.61 -2.47
C ILE A 743 -10.40 -20.49 -3.85
N LEU A 744 -9.65 -20.07 -4.87
CA LEU A 744 -10.21 -19.85 -6.20
C LEU A 744 -10.60 -21.16 -6.90
N ARG A 745 -9.84 -22.24 -6.71
CA ARG A 745 -10.22 -23.60 -7.16
C ARG A 745 -11.51 -24.09 -6.48
N ALA A 746 -11.66 -23.88 -5.17
CA ALA A 746 -12.89 -24.21 -4.43
C ALA A 746 -14.11 -23.40 -4.93
N LEU A 747 -13.90 -22.14 -5.33
CA LEU A 747 -14.92 -21.33 -5.98
C LEU A 747 -15.16 -21.69 -7.46
N GLY A 748 -14.37 -22.61 -8.04
CA GLY A 748 -14.49 -23.06 -9.42
C GLY A 748 -13.88 -22.12 -10.46
N VAL A 749 -13.01 -21.18 -10.07
CA VAL A 749 -12.19 -20.39 -11.00
C VAL A 749 -10.93 -21.22 -11.33
N PRO A 750 -10.54 -21.41 -12.61
CA PRO A 750 -9.30 -22.10 -12.93
C PRO A 750 -8.10 -21.22 -12.57
N THR A 751 -7.26 -21.67 -11.64
CA THR A 751 -6.17 -20.87 -11.05
C THR A 751 -4.89 -21.68 -10.92
N ARG A 752 -3.73 -21.04 -11.14
CA ARG A 752 -2.40 -21.62 -10.95
C ARG A 752 -1.46 -20.66 -10.22
N SER A 753 -0.57 -21.18 -9.38
CA SER A 753 0.59 -20.43 -8.88
C SER A 753 1.63 -20.26 -9.99
N VAL A 754 2.30 -19.11 -9.99
CA VAL A 754 3.35 -18.77 -10.96
C VAL A 754 4.54 -18.17 -10.23
N THR A 755 5.74 -18.69 -10.52
CA THR A 755 7.02 -18.22 -9.98
C THR A 755 7.75 -17.39 -11.02
N ASN A 756 8.15 -16.17 -10.68
CA ASN A 756 9.10 -15.36 -11.45
C ASN A 756 10.48 -15.43 -10.80
N PHE A 757 11.55 -15.77 -11.54
CA PHE A 757 12.92 -15.72 -11.01
C PHE A 757 13.59 -14.40 -11.35
N GLN A 758 14.39 -13.86 -10.43
CA GLN A 758 14.86 -12.47 -10.52
C GLN A 758 13.67 -11.52 -10.72
N SER A 759 12.68 -11.61 -9.83
CA SER A 759 11.52 -10.71 -9.86
C SER A 759 11.98 -9.34 -9.39
N ALA A 760 11.69 -8.32 -10.18
CA ALA A 760 11.83 -6.95 -9.74
C ALA A 760 10.83 -6.64 -8.62
N HIS A 761 11.15 -5.64 -7.79
CA HIS A 761 10.24 -4.98 -6.88
C HIS A 761 10.58 -3.48 -6.90
N ASP A 762 10.08 -2.82 -7.94
CA ASP A 762 10.07 -1.36 -8.15
C ASP A 762 9.31 -0.68 -7.00
N THR A 763 9.91 0.34 -6.38
CA THR A 763 9.32 1.07 -5.24
C THR A 763 8.96 2.53 -5.52
N ASP A 764 9.28 3.07 -6.71
CA ASP A 764 9.03 4.47 -7.09
C ASP A 764 8.17 4.65 -8.38
N SER A 765 7.74 3.55 -9.00
CA SER A 765 7.08 3.49 -10.31
C SER A 765 7.92 4.08 -11.46
N SER A 766 9.25 4.02 -11.36
CA SER A 766 10.17 4.37 -12.45
C SER A 766 10.17 3.37 -13.59
N MET A 767 9.67 2.15 -13.38
CA MET A 767 9.77 1.03 -14.33
C MET A 767 11.22 0.59 -14.59
N THR A 768 12.15 1.02 -13.73
CA THR A 768 13.55 0.62 -13.64
C THR A 768 13.82 0.03 -12.26
N ILE A 769 15.04 -0.50 -12.03
CA ILE A 769 15.44 -1.09 -10.75
C ILE A 769 16.82 -0.57 -10.38
N ASP A 770 16.91 0.23 -9.31
CA ASP A 770 18.09 1.03 -9.05
C ASP A 770 18.99 0.46 -7.94
N ASP A 771 20.24 0.18 -8.27
CA ASP A 771 21.29 -0.20 -7.31
C ASP A 771 22.34 0.91 -7.15
N HIS A 772 22.49 1.42 -5.93
CA HIS A 772 23.42 2.50 -5.60
C HIS A 772 24.70 1.98 -4.95
N PHE A 773 25.84 2.55 -5.34
CA PHE A 773 27.17 2.25 -4.81
C PHE A 773 27.91 3.53 -4.44
N ASP A 774 28.70 3.50 -3.36
CA ASP A 774 29.59 4.62 -3.02
C ASP A 774 30.80 4.71 -3.97
N GLU A 775 31.61 5.75 -3.83
CA GLU A 775 32.77 5.94 -4.70
C GLU A 775 33.86 4.85 -4.57
N TYR A 776 33.81 4.06 -3.49
CA TYR A 776 34.71 2.95 -3.16
C TYR A 776 34.15 1.57 -3.53
N GLY A 777 32.90 1.52 -3.99
CA GLY A 777 32.18 0.32 -4.39
C GLY A 777 31.56 -0.53 -3.26
N GLU A 778 31.28 0.06 -2.09
CA GLU A 778 30.34 -0.57 -1.15
C GLU A 778 28.89 -0.21 -1.56
N PRO A 779 27.93 -1.16 -1.50
CA PRO A 779 26.55 -0.92 -1.91
C PRO A 779 25.77 -0.12 -0.84
N ILE A 780 25.01 0.89 -1.27
CA ILE A 780 24.26 1.81 -0.41
C ILE A 780 22.85 1.26 -0.19
N LEU A 781 22.77 0.12 0.52
CA LEU A 781 21.58 -0.75 0.66
C LEU A 781 20.26 -0.11 1.16
N TRP A 782 20.26 1.15 1.57
CA TRP A 782 19.06 1.90 1.98
C TRP A 782 18.47 2.78 0.87
N MET A 783 19.13 2.86 -0.29
CA MET A 783 18.67 3.56 -1.49
C MET A 783 18.18 2.62 -2.60
N ASN A 784 18.39 1.31 -2.48
CA ASN A 784 18.21 0.37 -3.58
C ASN A 784 16.80 -0.24 -3.58
N ASP A 785 16.25 -0.48 -4.78
CA ASP A 785 15.18 -1.45 -4.98
C ASP A 785 15.65 -2.88 -4.67
N SER A 786 14.75 -3.86 -4.78
CA SER A 786 15.10 -5.27 -4.56
C SER A 786 14.79 -6.15 -5.76
N ILE A 787 15.77 -6.96 -6.17
CA ILE A 787 15.54 -8.10 -7.09
C ILE A 787 15.46 -9.36 -6.26
N TRP A 788 14.27 -9.95 -6.21
CA TRP A 788 13.97 -11.16 -5.46
C TRP A 788 14.47 -12.37 -6.25
N ASN A 789 15.23 -13.27 -5.62
CA ASN A 789 15.73 -14.52 -6.22
C ASN A 789 14.59 -15.25 -6.96
N PHE A 790 13.43 -15.28 -6.30
CA PHE A 790 12.15 -15.59 -6.90
C PHE A 790 11.01 -14.85 -6.18
N HIS A 791 9.93 -14.60 -6.88
CA HIS A 791 8.64 -14.17 -6.33
C HIS A 791 7.53 -15.10 -6.85
N VAL A 792 6.35 -15.14 -6.19
CA VAL A 792 5.28 -16.10 -6.53
C VAL A 792 3.91 -15.44 -6.37
N TRP A 793 3.19 -15.31 -7.48
CA TRP A 793 1.83 -14.78 -7.56
C TRP A 793 0.85 -15.84 -8.10
N ASN A 794 -0.33 -15.42 -8.56
CA ASN A 794 -1.34 -16.27 -9.16
C ASN A 794 -1.71 -15.83 -10.57
N GLU A 795 -2.07 -16.81 -11.40
CA GLU A 795 -2.85 -16.57 -12.61
C GLU A 795 -4.23 -17.24 -12.48
N SER A 796 -5.27 -16.54 -12.92
CA SER A 796 -6.63 -17.07 -13.03
C SER A 796 -7.21 -16.88 -14.43
N TRP A 797 -7.93 -17.88 -14.94
CA TRP A 797 -8.46 -17.90 -16.30
C TRP A 797 -9.91 -17.38 -16.36
N PHE A 798 -10.13 -16.24 -17.03
CA PHE A 798 -11.47 -15.76 -17.35
C PHE A 798 -11.50 -14.69 -18.45
N ARG A 799 -12.71 -14.40 -18.95
CA ARG A 799 -12.99 -13.34 -19.91
C ARG A 799 -13.13 -11.96 -19.24
N ARG A 800 -12.53 -10.93 -19.85
CA ARG A 800 -12.45 -9.55 -19.35
C ARG A 800 -13.50 -8.66 -19.98
N LEU A 801 -14.76 -8.87 -19.58
CA LEU A 801 -15.92 -8.08 -20.03
C LEU A 801 -15.86 -6.59 -19.64
N ASP A 802 -14.87 -6.21 -18.84
CA ASP A 802 -14.52 -4.85 -18.40
C ASP A 802 -13.44 -4.18 -19.28
N LEU A 803 -12.78 -4.92 -20.17
CA LEU A 803 -11.75 -4.46 -21.10
C LEU A 803 -12.21 -4.57 -22.56
N PRO A 804 -11.46 -4.00 -23.53
CA PRO A 804 -11.68 -4.27 -24.96
C PRO A 804 -11.47 -5.74 -25.34
N ASP A 805 -11.99 -6.15 -26.50
CA ASP A 805 -11.83 -7.52 -27.00
C ASP A 805 -10.34 -7.93 -27.11
N GLY A 806 -10.03 -9.15 -26.67
CA GLY A 806 -8.70 -9.75 -26.82
C GLY A 806 -7.78 -9.69 -25.59
N TYR A 807 -8.29 -9.33 -24.41
CA TYR A 807 -7.62 -9.47 -23.10
C TYR A 807 -8.14 -10.65 -22.26
N ASP A 808 -8.97 -11.52 -22.87
CA ASP A 808 -9.47 -12.76 -22.27
C ASP A 808 -8.36 -13.78 -22.01
N GLY A 809 -8.58 -14.66 -21.03
CA GLY A 809 -7.69 -15.78 -20.72
C GLY A 809 -7.02 -15.61 -19.36
N TRP A 810 -5.73 -15.94 -19.27
CA TRP A 810 -4.96 -15.80 -18.04
C TRP A 810 -4.80 -14.34 -17.60
N GLN A 811 -5.12 -14.09 -16.34
CA GLN A 811 -4.95 -12.81 -15.66
C GLN A 811 -4.01 -13.00 -14.47
N ALA A 812 -2.93 -12.23 -14.39
CA ALA A 812 -2.02 -12.21 -13.24
C ALA A 812 -2.63 -11.38 -12.09
N HIS A 813 -2.47 -11.85 -10.86
CA HIS A 813 -2.85 -11.15 -9.64
C HIS A 813 -2.02 -11.66 -8.47
N ASP A 814 -1.76 -10.82 -7.49
CA ASP A 814 -1.05 -11.22 -6.27
C ASP A 814 -1.79 -10.77 -5.00
N ALA A 815 -1.63 -11.58 -3.97
CA ALA A 815 -2.06 -11.35 -2.60
C ALA A 815 -0.90 -11.02 -1.66
N THR A 816 0.36 -11.16 -2.08
CA THR A 816 1.50 -10.69 -1.30
C THR A 816 1.39 -9.17 -1.12
N PRO A 817 1.51 -8.65 0.12
CA PRO A 817 1.49 -7.21 0.34
C PRO A 817 2.81 -6.58 -0.11
N GLN A 818 2.81 -6.06 -1.34
CA GLN A 818 3.88 -5.23 -1.92
C GLN A 818 3.41 -3.77 -1.92
N GLU A 819 2.54 -3.41 -2.88
CA GLU A 819 2.08 -2.04 -3.12
C GLU A 819 0.57 -1.81 -2.97
N LEU A 820 0.20 -0.53 -2.81
CA LEU A 820 -1.18 -0.10 -2.52
C LEU A 820 -2.02 0.18 -3.78
N SER A 821 -2.70 -0.84 -4.31
CA SER A 821 -3.67 -0.66 -5.39
C SER A 821 -5.00 -0.06 -4.91
N GLU A 822 -5.26 1.18 -5.32
CA GLU A 822 -6.42 2.01 -4.90
C GLU A 822 -6.47 2.25 -3.38
N GLY A 823 -5.33 2.15 -2.69
CA GLY A 823 -5.24 2.29 -1.22
C GLY A 823 -5.53 1.01 -0.43
N VAL A 824 -5.39 -0.16 -1.06
CA VAL A 824 -5.50 -1.50 -0.45
C VAL A 824 -4.32 -2.36 -0.92
N MET A 825 -3.74 -3.18 -0.04
CA MET A 825 -2.68 -4.15 -0.33
C MET A 825 -3.23 -5.32 -1.16
N ARG A 826 -3.21 -5.18 -2.48
CA ARG A 826 -3.67 -6.16 -3.47
C ARG A 826 -3.09 -5.83 -4.84
N CYS A 827 -2.90 -6.84 -5.69
CA CYS A 827 -2.50 -6.63 -7.08
C CYS A 827 -3.37 -7.43 -8.06
N GLY A 828 -3.76 -6.81 -9.17
CA GLY A 828 -4.50 -7.41 -10.29
C GLY A 828 -6.03 -7.47 -10.10
N PRO A 829 -6.77 -8.09 -11.05
CA PRO A 829 -6.26 -8.86 -12.19
C PRO A 829 -5.74 -8.01 -13.37
N ALA A 830 -4.49 -8.25 -13.77
CA ALA A 830 -3.85 -7.76 -14.97
C ALA A 830 -3.95 -8.82 -16.08
N ALA A 831 -4.36 -8.48 -17.31
CA ALA A 831 -4.30 -9.44 -18.41
C ALA A 831 -2.86 -9.69 -18.84
N LEU A 832 -2.43 -10.95 -19.01
CA LEU A 832 -1.05 -11.28 -19.43
C LEU A 832 -0.66 -10.57 -20.73
N LYS A 833 -1.59 -10.47 -21.68
CA LYS A 833 -1.39 -9.70 -22.91
C LYS A 833 -1.21 -8.20 -22.65
N ALA A 834 -1.91 -7.60 -21.69
CA ALA A 834 -1.71 -6.20 -21.36
C ALA A 834 -0.30 -5.94 -20.79
N ILE A 835 0.25 -6.89 -20.03
CA ILE A 835 1.65 -6.84 -19.59
C ILE A 835 2.58 -6.99 -20.81
N LYS A 836 2.43 -8.05 -21.61
CA LYS A 836 3.33 -8.33 -22.75
C LYS A 836 3.40 -7.23 -23.81
N GLU A 837 2.27 -6.59 -24.11
CA GLU A 837 2.20 -5.50 -25.10
C GLU A 837 2.48 -4.11 -24.47
N GLY A 838 2.81 -4.04 -23.16
CA GLY A 838 3.09 -2.78 -22.46
C GLY A 838 1.88 -1.87 -22.29
N HIS A 839 0.66 -2.40 -22.31
CA HIS A 839 -0.58 -1.63 -22.20
C HIS A 839 -0.90 -1.26 -20.74
N VAL A 840 0.07 -0.61 -20.08
CA VAL A 840 0.07 -0.22 -18.66
C VAL A 840 -1.05 0.75 -18.25
N TYR A 841 -1.75 1.34 -19.22
CA TYR A 841 -2.93 2.18 -19.03
C TYR A 841 -4.24 1.39 -18.80
N LEU A 842 -4.21 0.05 -18.82
CA LEU A 842 -5.37 -0.81 -18.60
C LEU A 842 -5.45 -1.30 -17.14
N SER A 843 -6.67 -1.46 -16.63
CA SER A 843 -6.91 -2.02 -15.30
C SER A 843 -6.74 -3.55 -15.28
N TYR A 844 -6.22 -4.17 -14.22
CA TYR A 844 -5.74 -3.60 -12.95
C TYR A 844 -4.24 -3.84 -12.81
N ASP A 845 -3.52 -2.85 -12.28
CA ASP A 845 -2.15 -2.97 -11.77
C ASP A 845 -1.09 -3.46 -12.79
N VAL A 846 -1.39 -3.33 -14.08
CA VAL A 846 -0.48 -3.66 -15.20
C VAL A 846 0.87 -2.94 -15.13
N PRO A 847 1.02 -1.66 -14.69
CA PRO A 847 2.34 -1.03 -14.55
C PRO A 847 3.27 -1.78 -13.60
N PHE A 848 2.75 -2.24 -12.46
CA PHE A 848 3.52 -2.90 -11.41
C PHE A 848 4.00 -4.29 -11.85
N ILE A 849 3.08 -5.14 -12.32
CA ILE A 849 3.46 -6.49 -12.80
C ILE A 849 4.33 -6.40 -14.07
N PHE A 850 4.28 -5.27 -14.81
CA PHE A 850 5.23 -5.01 -15.89
C PHE A 850 6.65 -4.77 -15.38
N SER A 851 6.85 -3.90 -14.38
CA SER A 851 8.21 -3.66 -13.86
C SER A 851 8.79 -4.90 -13.18
N GLU A 852 7.98 -5.73 -12.50
CA GLU A 852 8.40 -7.05 -11.96
C GLU A 852 9.05 -7.99 -12.99
N VAL A 853 8.70 -7.89 -14.28
CA VAL A 853 9.18 -8.80 -15.36
C VAL A 853 10.04 -8.14 -16.44
N ASN A 854 9.99 -6.81 -16.60
CA ASN A 854 10.66 -6.07 -17.68
C ASN A 854 11.52 -4.87 -17.21
N GLY A 855 11.61 -4.58 -15.90
CA GLY A 855 12.39 -3.44 -15.41
C GLY A 855 13.89 -3.54 -15.72
N ASP A 856 14.43 -2.60 -16.49
CA ASP A 856 15.87 -2.49 -16.74
C ASP A 856 16.59 -2.07 -15.45
N ARG A 857 17.69 -2.75 -15.10
CA ARG A 857 18.43 -2.51 -13.84
C ARG A 857 19.52 -1.46 -14.03
N ILE A 858 19.42 -0.34 -13.33
CA ILE A 858 20.35 0.78 -13.40
C ILE A 858 21.30 0.71 -12.22
N HIS A 859 22.61 0.83 -12.47
CA HIS A 859 23.62 0.90 -11.42
C HIS A 859 24.14 2.34 -11.34
N TRP A 860 23.97 2.95 -10.17
CA TRP A 860 24.36 4.33 -9.88
C TRP A 860 25.61 4.38 -9.01
N LYS A 861 26.52 5.29 -9.34
CA LYS A 861 27.62 5.70 -8.47
C LYS A 861 27.26 7.00 -7.78
N VAL A 862 27.22 6.98 -6.44
CA VAL A 862 26.94 8.15 -5.60
C VAL A 862 28.26 8.69 -5.04
N TYR A 863 28.53 9.97 -5.29
CA TYR A 863 29.73 10.67 -4.83
C TYR A 863 29.51 11.38 -3.48
N GLU A 864 30.57 11.74 -2.74
CA GLU A 864 30.45 12.44 -1.44
C GLU A 864 29.70 13.79 -1.50
N ASN A 865 29.60 14.41 -2.68
CA ASN A 865 28.85 15.65 -2.90
C ASN A 865 27.33 15.43 -3.11
N GLY A 866 26.86 14.17 -3.18
CA GLY A 866 25.47 13.80 -3.48
C GLY A 866 25.12 13.74 -4.97
N GLU A 867 26.09 13.91 -5.86
CA GLU A 867 25.94 13.72 -7.31
C GLU A 867 25.88 12.22 -7.65
N MET A 868 25.18 11.86 -8.73
CA MET A 868 24.97 10.46 -9.12
C MET A 868 25.22 10.26 -10.63
N ASP A 869 26.08 9.29 -10.96
CA ASP A 869 26.37 8.86 -12.33
C ASP A 869 25.75 7.48 -12.61
N VAL A 870 25.09 7.30 -13.77
CA VAL A 870 24.83 5.95 -14.31
C VAL A 870 26.17 5.33 -14.74
N ILE A 871 26.54 4.21 -14.12
CA ILE A 871 27.78 3.49 -14.42
C ILE A 871 27.57 2.22 -15.25
N SER A 872 26.42 1.56 -15.15
CA SER A 872 26.05 0.42 -16.01
C SER A 872 24.55 0.13 -15.99
N ILE A 873 23.99 -0.29 -17.13
CA ILE A 873 22.59 -0.73 -17.26
C ILE A 873 22.57 -2.21 -17.64
N ASP A 874 21.84 -3.02 -16.88
CA ASP A 874 21.55 -4.42 -17.20
C ASP A 874 20.09 -4.54 -17.67
N LYS A 875 19.93 -4.54 -19.00
CA LYS A 875 18.65 -4.69 -19.72
C LYS A 875 18.07 -6.10 -19.65
N HIS A 876 18.77 -7.01 -18.97
CA HIS A 876 18.48 -8.43 -18.89
C HIS A 876 18.57 -8.93 -17.44
N ALA A 877 18.29 -8.06 -16.46
CA ALA A 877 18.42 -8.39 -15.04
C ALA A 877 17.24 -9.20 -14.46
N VAL A 878 16.02 -9.02 -14.97
CA VAL A 878 14.77 -9.46 -14.29
C VAL A 878 13.84 -10.30 -15.17
N GLY A 879 12.78 -10.84 -14.56
CA GLY A 879 11.68 -11.50 -15.28
C GLY A 879 12.04 -12.82 -15.92
N LYS A 880 12.80 -13.68 -15.21
CA LYS A 880 13.47 -14.84 -15.78
C LYS A 880 12.72 -16.13 -15.55
N LYS A 881 12.70 -16.96 -16.60
CA LYS A 881 12.23 -18.34 -16.58
C LYS A 881 10.89 -18.51 -15.83
N ILE A 882 9.96 -17.58 -16.06
CA ILE A 882 8.67 -17.48 -15.36
C ILE A 882 7.97 -18.82 -15.51
N SER A 883 7.60 -19.45 -14.40
CA SER A 883 7.32 -20.88 -14.34
C SER A 883 6.02 -21.22 -13.64
N THR A 884 5.42 -22.32 -14.06
CA THR A 884 4.33 -22.98 -13.35
C THR A 884 4.44 -24.50 -13.47
N LYS A 885 3.56 -25.24 -12.77
CA LYS A 885 3.44 -26.69 -12.88
C LYS A 885 2.90 -27.06 -14.27
N ALA A 886 3.51 -28.04 -14.93
CA ALA A 886 3.01 -28.57 -16.20
C ALA A 886 1.68 -29.35 -16.02
N VAL A 887 0.84 -29.29 -17.06
CA VAL A 887 -0.50 -29.91 -17.07
C VAL A 887 -0.38 -31.43 -17.08
N GLY A 888 -0.82 -32.07 -15.99
CA GLY A 888 -0.82 -33.51 -15.82
C GLY A 888 0.53 -34.15 -15.46
N THR A 889 1.59 -33.36 -15.20
CA THR A 889 2.89 -33.88 -14.73
C THR A 889 3.44 -33.04 -13.58
N TYR A 890 4.56 -33.46 -12.99
CA TYR A 890 5.30 -32.67 -11.99
C TYR A 890 6.42 -31.81 -12.59
N ASP A 891 6.48 -31.72 -13.92
CA ASP A 891 7.51 -30.97 -14.61
C ASP A 891 7.26 -29.46 -14.58
N ARG A 892 8.31 -28.71 -14.90
CA ARG A 892 8.32 -27.27 -15.04
C ARG A 892 7.84 -26.87 -16.42
N LEU A 893 6.74 -26.12 -16.49
CA LEU A 893 6.36 -25.37 -17.68
C LEU A 893 6.92 -23.95 -17.56
N ASP A 894 7.81 -23.56 -18.48
CA ASP A 894 8.22 -22.17 -18.64
C ASP A 894 7.17 -21.42 -19.47
N ILE A 895 6.82 -20.21 -19.04
CA ILE A 895 5.78 -19.35 -19.60
C ILE A 895 6.26 -17.90 -19.76
N THR A 896 7.58 -17.66 -19.74
CA THR A 896 8.18 -16.31 -19.90
C THR A 896 7.65 -15.59 -21.17
N ASP A 897 7.49 -16.33 -22.27
CA ASP A 897 6.96 -15.83 -23.55
C ASP A 897 5.50 -15.33 -23.48
N LEU A 898 4.76 -15.58 -22.40
CA LEU A 898 3.41 -15.02 -22.20
C LEU A 898 3.43 -13.64 -21.53
N TYR A 899 4.51 -13.31 -20.80
CA TYR A 899 4.69 -12.05 -20.07
C TYR A 899 5.52 -11.02 -20.83
N LYS A 900 6.48 -11.47 -21.65
CA LYS A 900 7.33 -10.58 -22.44
C LYS A 900 7.69 -11.12 -23.82
N TYR A 901 8.36 -10.30 -24.60
CA TYR A 901 9.00 -10.68 -25.86
C TYR A 901 10.43 -11.22 -25.58
N PRO A 902 11.05 -11.94 -26.52
CA PRO A 902 12.42 -12.43 -26.34
C PRO A 902 13.39 -11.29 -26.08
N GLU A 903 14.27 -11.45 -25.09
CA GLU A 903 15.17 -10.39 -24.64
C GLU A 903 16.14 -9.96 -25.75
N GLY A 904 16.27 -8.65 -25.96
CA GLY A 904 17.05 -8.09 -27.06
C GLY A 904 16.36 -8.13 -28.43
N SER A 905 15.08 -8.53 -28.52
CA SER A 905 14.30 -8.37 -29.75
C SER A 905 13.89 -6.90 -29.96
N ALA A 906 13.57 -6.55 -31.21
CA ALA A 906 13.13 -5.19 -31.53
C ALA A 906 11.77 -4.87 -30.88
N GLU A 907 10.90 -5.87 -30.72
CA GLU A 907 9.60 -5.79 -30.07
C GLU A 907 9.74 -5.57 -28.56
N GLU A 908 10.63 -6.33 -27.90
CA GLU A 908 10.91 -6.21 -26.47
C GLU A 908 11.36 -4.79 -26.09
N ARG A 909 12.35 -4.23 -26.81
CA ARG A 909 12.81 -2.86 -26.60
C ARG A 909 11.76 -1.81 -26.95
N GLN A 910 10.99 -1.97 -28.03
CA GLN A 910 9.88 -1.06 -28.38
C GLN A 910 8.81 -1.01 -27.30
N VAL A 911 8.51 -2.13 -26.64
CA VAL A 911 7.55 -2.20 -25.53
C VAL A 911 8.09 -1.48 -24.29
N VAL A 912 9.35 -1.69 -23.90
CA VAL A 912 9.98 -0.96 -22.79
C VAL A 912 10.05 0.56 -23.08
N GLU A 913 10.49 0.96 -24.28
CA GLU A 913 10.52 2.36 -24.72
C GLU A 913 9.13 3.02 -24.82
N PHE A 914 8.07 2.23 -25.01
CA PHE A 914 6.68 2.71 -24.94
C PHE A 914 6.22 2.90 -23.50
N VAL A 915 6.49 1.90 -22.64
CA VAL A 915 6.07 1.89 -21.24
C VAL A 915 6.78 2.98 -20.42
N ASN A 916 8.08 3.21 -20.64
CA ASN A 916 8.84 4.27 -19.94
C ASN A 916 8.24 5.69 -20.13
N ARG A 917 7.36 5.90 -21.13
CA ARG A 917 6.62 7.17 -21.33
C ARG A 917 5.48 7.39 -20.33
N TYR A 918 5.20 6.39 -19.50
CA TYR A 918 4.22 6.39 -18.40
C TYR A 918 4.90 6.27 -17.02
N SER A 919 6.24 6.22 -16.96
CA SER A 919 7.03 6.16 -15.72
C SER A 919 7.05 7.51 -14.98
N THR A 920 7.70 7.54 -13.82
CA THR A 920 8.08 8.79 -13.14
C THR A 920 9.23 9.56 -13.84
N ARG A 921 10.05 8.91 -14.67
CA ARG A 921 11.30 9.46 -15.26
C ARG A 921 11.12 10.04 -16.67
N VAL A 922 9.91 10.51 -16.99
CA VAL A 922 9.56 11.01 -18.34
C VAL A 922 10.32 12.31 -18.67
N GLY A 923 11.34 12.18 -19.52
CA GLY A 923 12.18 13.27 -20.00
C GLY A 923 13.64 13.16 -19.59
N GLU A 924 14.00 12.17 -18.77
CA GLU A 924 15.38 11.87 -18.39
C GLU A 924 16.01 10.90 -19.39
N ASP A 925 17.15 11.26 -19.97
CA ASP A 925 17.94 10.35 -20.82
C ASP A 925 18.90 9.55 -19.96
N ILE A 926 18.40 8.45 -19.36
CA ILE A 926 19.25 7.52 -18.60
C ILE A 926 20.01 6.53 -19.50
N TYR A 927 19.67 6.43 -20.79
CA TYR A 927 20.14 5.39 -21.71
C TYR A 927 21.30 5.86 -22.62
N HIS A 928 22.28 6.56 -22.05
CA HIS A 928 23.47 7.05 -22.76
C HIS A 928 24.33 5.93 -23.40
N GLU A 929 25.17 6.30 -24.39
CA GLU A 929 26.04 5.37 -25.13
C GLU A 929 27.05 4.62 -24.25
N GLU A 930 27.33 3.36 -24.61
CA GLU A 930 28.23 2.47 -23.87
C GLU A 930 29.69 2.94 -23.88
N LYS A 931 30.30 3.02 -22.69
CA LYS A 931 31.74 3.33 -22.50
C LYS A 931 32.60 2.16 -23.02
N THR A 932 33.82 2.46 -23.51
CA THR A 932 34.71 1.49 -24.16
C THR A 932 35.05 0.27 -23.29
N THR A 933 34.82 -0.93 -23.83
CA THR A 933 34.95 -2.23 -23.14
C THR A 933 36.33 -2.88 -23.35
N ASP A 934 37.33 -2.37 -22.63
CA ASP A 934 38.73 -2.83 -22.71
C ASP A 934 39.01 -4.12 -21.93
N VAL A 935 38.20 -4.42 -20.92
CA VAL A 935 38.33 -5.59 -20.05
C VAL A 935 36.99 -6.31 -19.93
N SER A 936 37.02 -7.63 -20.07
CA SER A 936 35.86 -8.52 -19.90
C SER A 936 35.89 -9.21 -18.54
N PHE A 937 34.72 -9.34 -17.91
CA PHE A 937 34.54 -9.90 -16.57
C PHE A 937 33.51 -11.04 -16.63
N SER A 938 33.68 -12.07 -15.81
CA SER A 938 32.74 -13.19 -15.70
C SER A 938 32.82 -13.83 -14.32
N ILE A 939 31.67 -14.08 -13.70
CA ILE A 939 31.56 -14.63 -12.33
C ILE A 939 31.24 -16.13 -12.42
N SER A 940 31.80 -16.91 -11.51
CA SER A 940 31.43 -18.30 -11.26
C SER A 940 31.11 -18.48 -9.78
N VAL A 941 29.86 -18.88 -9.51
CA VAL A 941 29.32 -19.23 -8.19
C VAL A 941 29.10 -20.75 -8.13
N PRO A 942 29.13 -21.38 -6.93
CA PRO A 942 28.88 -22.81 -6.81
C PRO A 942 27.39 -23.14 -7.00
N GLU A 943 27.11 -24.15 -7.82
CA GLU A 943 25.73 -24.54 -8.17
C GLU A 943 25.25 -25.77 -7.37
N ASP A 944 26.11 -26.78 -7.18
CA ASP A 944 25.79 -28.06 -6.51
C ASP A 944 26.31 -28.19 -5.06
N THR A 945 26.92 -27.14 -4.48
CA THR A 945 27.54 -27.26 -3.15
C THR A 945 26.51 -27.47 -2.04
N GLN A 946 26.61 -28.60 -1.33
CA GLN A 946 25.72 -28.92 -0.21
C GLN A 946 25.99 -28.08 1.04
N VAL A 947 24.91 -27.72 1.74
CA VAL A 947 24.92 -27.06 3.05
C VAL A 947 25.81 -27.82 4.05
N GLY A 948 26.88 -27.16 4.54
CA GLY A 948 27.86 -27.74 5.46
C GLY A 948 29.26 -27.97 4.84
N SER A 949 29.40 -27.77 3.53
CA SER A 949 30.68 -27.72 2.80
C SER A 949 31.32 -26.33 2.85
N ASP A 950 32.61 -26.21 2.55
CA ASP A 950 33.25 -24.91 2.31
C ASP A 950 32.81 -24.36 0.93
N VAL A 951 32.84 -23.03 0.75
CA VAL A 951 32.27 -22.32 -0.41
C VAL A 951 33.35 -21.49 -1.10
N THR A 952 33.47 -21.60 -2.42
CA THR A 952 34.39 -20.82 -3.25
C THR A 952 33.60 -20.13 -4.36
N VAL A 953 33.77 -18.82 -4.50
CA VAL A 953 33.32 -18.05 -5.67
C VAL A 953 34.53 -17.47 -6.40
N SER A 954 34.46 -17.35 -7.72
CA SER A 954 35.55 -16.79 -8.51
C SER A 954 35.10 -15.71 -9.49
N LEU A 955 35.96 -14.71 -9.67
CA LEU A 955 35.85 -13.68 -10.70
C LEU A 955 36.98 -13.88 -11.71
N ILE A 956 36.59 -14.15 -12.95
CA ILE A 956 37.47 -14.26 -14.10
C ILE A 956 37.51 -12.90 -14.78
N ILE A 957 38.70 -12.30 -14.86
CA ILE A 957 38.97 -11.03 -15.54
C ILE A 957 39.87 -11.31 -16.74
N LYS A 958 39.53 -10.79 -17.92
CA LYS A 958 40.33 -10.92 -19.14
C LYS A 958 40.45 -9.57 -19.83
N ASN A 959 41.69 -9.08 -19.96
CA ASN A 959 42.01 -7.91 -20.76
C ASN A 959 41.78 -8.23 -22.25
N THR A 960 40.91 -7.48 -22.91
CA THR A 960 40.60 -7.60 -24.34
C THR A 960 41.24 -6.52 -25.20
N SER A 961 41.84 -5.51 -24.57
CA SER A 961 42.66 -4.48 -25.25
C SER A 961 44.04 -5.02 -25.67
N THR A 962 44.71 -4.26 -26.55
CA THR A 962 46.11 -4.46 -26.95
C THR A 962 47.14 -3.84 -25.99
N GLU A 963 46.68 -3.21 -24.92
CA GLU A 963 47.52 -2.49 -23.95
C GLU A 963 47.53 -3.17 -22.58
N VAL A 964 48.42 -2.73 -21.68
CA VAL A 964 48.35 -3.12 -20.26
C VAL A 964 47.19 -2.39 -19.60
N ARG A 965 46.45 -3.08 -18.73
CA ARG A 965 45.35 -2.49 -17.95
C ARG A 965 45.55 -2.78 -16.46
N SER A 966 45.59 -1.73 -15.66
CA SER A 966 45.44 -1.83 -14.20
C SER A 966 43.95 -1.90 -13.87
N VAL A 967 43.61 -2.84 -12.99
CA VAL A 967 42.24 -3.17 -12.62
C VAL A 967 42.17 -3.36 -11.10
N HIS A 968 41.36 -2.54 -10.43
CA HIS A 968 41.17 -2.58 -8.98
C HIS A 968 39.69 -2.79 -8.63
N GLY A 969 39.38 -3.30 -7.44
CA GLY A 969 37.99 -3.53 -7.05
C GLY A 969 37.80 -4.31 -5.75
N ARG A 970 36.58 -4.80 -5.54
CA ARG A 970 36.15 -5.55 -4.36
C ARG A 970 35.18 -6.68 -4.74
N MET A 971 35.30 -7.79 -4.03
CA MET A 971 34.29 -8.85 -3.96
C MET A 971 33.78 -8.95 -2.53
N THR A 972 32.47 -9.05 -2.33
CA THR A 972 31.83 -9.14 -1.02
C THR A 972 30.76 -10.21 -1.04
N ILE A 973 30.80 -11.15 -0.09
CA ILE A 973 29.75 -12.16 0.10
C ILE A 973 28.89 -11.76 1.31
N LEU A 974 27.60 -11.65 1.06
CA LEU A 974 26.55 -11.42 2.05
C LEU A 974 25.70 -12.70 2.14
N SER A 975 25.17 -13.04 3.31
CA SER A 975 23.94 -13.84 3.34
C SER A 975 22.77 -12.93 2.95
N SER A 976 21.80 -13.44 2.19
CA SER A 976 20.65 -12.67 1.68
C SER A 976 19.38 -13.48 1.79
N PHE A 977 18.28 -12.86 2.20
CA PHE A 977 16.95 -13.48 2.11
C PHE A 977 16.59 -13.76 0.65
N TYR A 978 15.60 -14.64 0.39
CA TYR A 978 15.17 -14.91 -0.98
C TYR A 978 14.62 -13.67 -1.71
N THR A 979 14.24 -12.63 -0.96
CA THR A 979 13.83 -11.31 -1.45
C THR A 979 14.99 -10.44 -1.96
N GLY A 980 16.21 -10.99 -2.06
CA GLY A 980 17.43 -10.25 -2.42
C GLY A 980 18.01 -9.41 -1.29
N ILE A 981 17.22 -9.07 -0.26
CA ILE A 981 17.63 -8.21 0.86
C ILE A 981 18.83 -8.82 1.61
N PRO A 982 19.96 -8.10 1.73
CA PRO A 982 21.11 -8.58 2.50
C PRO A 982 20.84 -8.67 4.00
N ALA A 983 21.38 -9.73 4.62
CA ALA A 983 21.23 -10.02 6.03
C ALA A 983 22.52 -9.72 6.82
N LYS A 984 23.64 -10.37 6.48
CA LYS A 984 24.92 -10.27 7.22
C LYS A 984 26.11 -10.39 6.26
N ARG A 985 27.09 -9.49 6.38
CA ARG A 985 28.41 -9.62 5.69
C ARG A 985 29.12 -10.86 6.21
N LEU A 986 29.62 -11.71 5.31
CA LEU A 986 30.26 -12.98 5.65
C LEU A 986 31.78 -12.91 5.44
N GLU A 987 32.20 -12.49 4.25
CA GLU A 987 33.61 -12.30 3.87
C GLU A 987 33.69 -11.18 2.80
N SER A 988 34.80 -10.46 2.72
CA SER A 988 35.02 -9.43 1.70
C SER A 988 36.50 -9.15 1.46
N ARG A 989 36.87 -8.94 0.20
CA ARG A 989 38.26 -8.74 -0.20
C ARG A 989 38.37 -7.72 -1.34
N SER A 990 39.27 -6.76 -1.16
CA SER A 990 39.72 -5.88 -2.24
C SER A 990 40.90 -6.47 -2.99
N TYR A 991 40.98 -6.15 -4.28
CA TYR A 991 42.00 -6.64 -5.19
C TYR A 991 42.54 -5.48 -6.04
N HIS A 992 43.81 -5.57 -6.44
CA HIS A 992 44.45 -4.66 -7.38
C HIS A 992 45.42 -5.49 -8.23
N ASN A 993 45.29 -5.40 -9.56
CA ASN A 993 46.00 -6.23 -10.51
C ASN A 993 46.34 -5.46 -11.78
N GLU A 994 47.59 -5.54 -12.23
CA GLU A 994 47.91 -5.31 -13.64
C GLU A 994 47.58 -6.58 -14.45
N LEU A 995 47.14 -6.37 -15.70
CA LEU A 995 46.85 -7.40 -16.70
C LEU A 995 47.54 -7.04 -18.02
N LEU A 996 48.36 -7.94 -18.55
CA LEU A 996 48.94 -7.82 -19.88
C LEU A 996 47.87 -7.91 -20.98
N ALA A 997 48.20 -7.45 -22.18
CA ALA A 997 47.31 -7.53 -23.34
C ALA A 997 46.89 -8.99 -23.62
N GLY A 998 45.58 -9.25 -23.65
CA GLY A 998 45.02 -10.61 -23.80
C GLY A 998 45.11 -11.52 -22.57
N GLU A 999 45.67 -11.07 -21.44
CA GLU A 999 45.79 -11.89 -20.23
C GLU A 999 44.43 -12.22 -19.62
N LYS A 1000 44.26 -13.48 -19.16
CA LYS A 1000 43.13 -13.95 -18.37
C LYS A 1000 43.61 -14.32 -16.97
N LYS A 1001 43.03 -13.69 -15.95
CA LYS A 1001 43.34 -13.90 -14.53
C LYS A 1001 42.08 -14.30 -13.77
N THR A 1002 42.24 -15.09 -12.72
CA THR A 1002 41.13 -15.55 -11.86
C THR A 1002 41.40 -15.11 -10.44
N LEU A 1003 40.40 -14.52 -9.80
CA LEU A 1003 40.42 -14.10 -8.40
C LEU A 1003 39.42 -14.96 -7.63
N GLU A 1004 39.81 -15.50 -6.48
CA GLU A 1004 39.00 -16.43 -5.69
C GLU A 1004 38.70 -15.87 -4.29
N LEU A 1005 37.43 -15.92 -3.90
CA LEU A 1005 36.98 -15.61 -2.56
C LEU A 1005 36.43 -16.89 -1.92
N ASN A 1006 37.14 -17.36 -0.89
CA ASN A 1006 36.86 -18.59 -0.16
C ASN A 1006 36.19 -18.25 1.16
N LEU A 1007 35.06 -18.90 1.44
CA LEU A 1007 34.23 -18.75 2.64
C LEU A 1007 34.07 -20.14 3.29
N SER A 1008 34.66 -20.34 4.47
CA SER A 1008 34.59 -21.64 5.14
C SER A 1008 33.23 -21.86 5.80
N ARG A 1009 32.84 -23.12 5.95
CA ARG A 1009 31.61 -23.53 6.64
C ARG A 1009 31.47 -22.93 8.03
N LYS A 1010 32.58 -22.75 8.76
CA LYS A 1010 32.56 -22.16 10.12
C LYS A 1010 32.11 -20.70 10.13
N GLU A 1011 32.33 -19.97 9.03
CA GLU A 1011 32.03 -18.55 8.93
C GLU A 1011 30.59 -18.26 8.54
N TYR A 1012 29.91 -19.21 7.88
CA TYR A 1012 28.51 -19.08 7.47
C TYR A 1012 27.52 -19.98 8.23
N GLN A 1013 27.91 -21.14 8.75
CA GLN A 1013 26.99 -22.15 9.31
C GLN A 1013 26.09 -21.64 10.46
N SER A 1014 26.60 -20.76 11.33
CA SER A 1014 25.83 -20.12 12.42
C SER A 1014 25.11 -18.82 12.00
N LYS A 1015 25.16 -18.49 10.70
CA LYS A 1015 24.56 -17.30 10.07
C LYS A 1015 23.67 -17.66 8.88
N LEU A 1016 23.46 -18.95 8.61
CA LEU A 1016 22.54 -19.44 7.60
C LEU A 1016 21.14 -18.91 7.89
N ASN A 1017 20.48 -18.42 6.84
CA ASN A 1017 19.03 -18.32 6.82
C ASN A 1017 18.42 -19.69 6.40
N PRO A 1018 17.12 -19.90 6.64
CA PRO A 1018 16.43 -21.13 6.27
C PRO A 1018 16.55 -21.47 4.78
N GLU A 1019 16.75 -20.48 3.91
CA GLU A 1019 16.86 -20.63 2.46
C GLU A 1019 18.26 -21.09 2.02
N ALA A 1020 19.29 -20.95 2.87
CA ALA A 1020 20.70 -21.09 2.54
C ALA A 1020 21.12 -20.23 1.33
N SER A 1021 20.65 -18.98 1.31
CA SER A 1021 20.82 -18.01 0.22
C SER A 1021 21.91 -16.97 0.51
N PHE A 1022 22.68 -16.67 -0.53
CA PHE A 1022 23.85 -15.80 -0.51
C PHE A 1022 23.80 -14.84 -1.69
N GLN A 1023 24.45 -13.69 -1.54
CA GLN A 1023 24.63 -12.69 -2.58
C GLN A 1023 26.10 -12.31 -2.69
N LEU A 1024 26.63 -12.38 -3.90
CA LEU A 1024 27.98 -11.95 -4.26
C LEU A 1024 27.89 -10.60 -4.97
N CYS A 1025 28.32 -9.55 -4.29
CA CYS A 1025 28.47 -8.21 -4.88
C CYS A 1025 29.92 -8.04 -5.37
N VAL A 1026 30.07 -7.53 -6.59
CA VAL A 1026 31.34 -7.32 -7.28
C VAL A 1026 31.34 -5.93 -7.91
N LEU A 1027 32.38 -5.14 -7.62
CA LEU A 1027 32.65 -3.88 -8.32
C LEU A 1027 34.14 -3.78 -8.64
N PHE A 1028 34.47 -3.51 -9.90
CA PHE A 1028 35.84 -3.34 -10.40
C PHE A 1028 35.94 -2.20 -11.40
N THR A 1029 37.04 -1.44 -11.34
CA THR A 1029 37.33 -0.29 -12.18
C THR A 1029 38.65 -0.51 -12.94
N VAL A 1030 38.68 -0.09 -14.20
CA VAL A 1030 39.86 -0.15 -15.09
C VAL A 1030 40.48 1.24 -15.18
N ASP A 1031 41.66 1.42 -14.57
CA ASP A 1031 42.21 2.75 -14.27
C ASP A 1031 42.41 3.66 -15.51
N PRO A 1032 42.92 3.17 -16.67
CA PRO A 1032 43.18 4.06 -17.82
C PRO A 1032 41.94 4.50 -18.60
N THR A 1033 40.80 3.82 -18.45
CA THR A 1033 39.58 4.07 -19.25
C THR A 1033 38.37 4.48 -18.42
N GLY A 1034 38.41 4.31 -17.10
CA GLY A 1034 37.25 4.49 -16.25
C GLY A 1034 36.15 3.44 -16.45
N GLN A 1035 36.40 2.39 -17.26
CA GLN A 1035 35.46 1.29 -17.44
C GLN A 1035 35.20 0.65 -16.06
N THR A 1036 33.94 0.63 -15.64
CA THR A 1036 33.51 0.03 -14.38
C THR A 1036 32.67 -1.21 -14.70
N PHE A 1037 32.93 -2.31 -14.03
CA PHE A 1037 32.11 -3.51 -14.04
C PHE A 1037 31.47 -3.66 -12.66
N VAL A 1038 30.14 -3.71 -12.64
CA VAL A 1038 29.33 -3.99 -11.45
C VAL A 1038 28.50 -5.23 -11.70
N SER A 1039 28.37 -6.09 -10.69
CA SER A 1039 27.44 -7.21 -10.73
C SER A 1039 27.06 -7.65 -9.32
N SER A 1040 25.82 -8.09 -9.16
CA SER A 1040 25.29 -8.67 -7.93
C SER A 1040 24.53 -9.95 -8.27
N GLN A 1041 25.11 -11.09 -7.89
CA GLN A 1041 24.62 -12.42 -8.24
C GLN A 1041 24.25 -13.22 -6.98
N ALA A 1042 23.01 -13.74 -6.95
CA ALA A 1042 22.54 -14.62 -5.89
C ALA A 1042 22.89 -16.10 -6.17
N PHE A 1043 23.16 -16.86 -5.12
CA PHE A 1043 23.35 -18.31 -5.18
C PHE A 1043 22.85 -19.01 -3.91
N THR A 1044 22.51 -20.29 -4.01
CA THR A 1044 21.93 -21.10 -2.93
C THR A 1044 22.69 -22.40 -2.75
N LEU A 1045 22.81 -22.87 -1.50
CA LEU A 1045 23.42 -24.17 -1.20
C LEU A 1045 22.37 -25.29 -1.16
N SER A 1046 22.68 -26.42 -1.81
CA SER A 1046 21.77 -27.56 -1.92
C SER A 1046 21.55 -28.26 -0.58
N LYS A 1047 20.31 -28.69 -0.32
CA LYS A 1047 19.87 -29.37 0.91
C LYS A 1047 19.56 -30.85 0.65
N PRO A 1048 19.65 -31.73 1.66
CA PRO A 1048 19.08 -33.08 1.56
C PRO A 1048 17.55 -33.02 1.55
N SER A 1049 16.91 -33.89 0.77
CA SER A 1049 15.45 -34.11 0.77
C SER A 1049 15.02 -35.12 1.83
N LEU A 1050 13.77 -35.02 2.30
CA LEU A 1050 13.18 -36.03 3.19
C LEU A 1050 12.90 -37.33 2.41
N GLN A 1051 13.23 -38.46 3.02
CA GLN A 1051 12.93 -39.78 2.47
C GLN A 1051 11.68 -40.33 3.15
N ILE A 1052 10.57 -40.36 2.41
CA ILE A 1052 9.28 -40.88 2.89
C ILE A 1052 9.03 -42.26 2.26
N THR A 1053 8.49 -43.19 3.05
CA THR A 1053 8.13 -44.55 2.60
C THR A 1053 6.72 -44.90 3.09
N VAL A 1054 5.95 -45.57 2.23
CA VAL A 1054 4.61 -46.11 2.50
C VAL A 1054 4.51 -47.53 1.92
N PRO A 1055 3.52 -48.35 2.30
CA PRO A 1055 3.32 -49.69 1.72
C PRO A 1055 2.93 -49.62 0.24
N ASP A 1056 3.37 -50.62 -0.55
CA ASP A 1056 3.17 -50.65 -2.01
C ASP A 1056 1.71 -50.78 -2.45
N TYR A 1057 0.81 -51.23 -1.56
CA TYR A 1057 -0.62 -51.38 -1.81
C TYR A 1057 -1.44 -50.77 -0.66
N ILE A 1058 -2.23 -49.74 -0.99
CA ILE A 1058 -3.03 -48.96 -0.04
C ILE A 1058 -4.50 -49.00 -0.47
N LYS A 1059 -5.38 -49.50 0.41
CA LYS A 1059 -6.82 -49.59 0.18
C LYS A 1059 -7.57 -48.44 0.87
N ALA A 1060 -8.52 -47.83 0.16
CA ALA A 1060 -9.46 -46.86 0.73
C ALA A 1060 -10.18 -47.42 1.97
N GLY A 1061 -10.42 -46.56 2.96
CA GLY A 1061 -11.06 -46.92 4.23
C GLY A 1061 -10.18 -47.74 5.20
N THR A 1062 -8.95 -48.11 4.84
CA THR A 1062 -8.03 -48.89 5.67
C THR A 1062 -6.88 -48.02 6.21
N SER A 1063 -6.45 -48.27 7.44
CA SER A 1063 -5.34 -47.54 8.07
C SER A 1063 -3.99 -48.22 7.80
N TYR A 1064 -2.98 -47.42 7.45
CA TYR A 1064 -1.62 -47.85 7.14
C TYR A 1064 -0.60 -47.06 7.94
N ARG A 1065 0.66 -47.53 7.94
CA ARG A 1065 1.79 -46.86 8.59
C ARG A 1065 2.85 -46.48 7.55
N GLY A 1066 3.25 -45.22 7.54
CA GLY A 1066 4.37 -44.70 6.76
C GLY A 1066 5.56 -44.34 7.65
N THR A 1067 6.72 -44.13 7.04
CA THR A 1067 7.96 -43.73 7.74
C THR A 1067 8.64 -42.57 7.01
N ILE A 1068 8.93 -41.49 7.72
CA ILE A 1068 9.81 -40.39 7.28
C ILE A 1068 11.19 -40.62 7.88
N SER A 1069 12.24 -40.45 7.09
CA SER A 1069 13.62 -40.44 7.56
C SER A 1069 14.42 -39.24 7.05
N PHE A 1070 15.36 -38.79 7.89
CA PHE A 1070 16.19 -37.60 7.66
C PHE A 1070 17.55 -37.77 8.33
N THR A 1071 18.63 -37.41 7.63
CA THR A 1071 20.00 -37.42 8.16
C THR A 1071 20.51 -36.00 8.28
N ASN A 1072 20.99 -35.62 9.47
CA ASN A 1072 21.53 -34.28 9.71
C ASN A 1072 22.82 -34.04 8.89
N PRO A 1073 22.82 -33.13 7.89
CA PRO A 1073 23.99 -32.87 7.05
C PRO A 1073 25.08 -32.06 7.78
N LEU A 1074 24.73 -31.37 8.87
CA LEU A 1074 25.63 -30.47 9.57
C LEU A 1074 26.61 -31.20 10.50
N THR A 1075 27.71 -30.52 10.77
CA THR A 1075 28.73 -30.84 11.79
C THR A 1075 28.38 -30.29 13.19
N ILE A 1076 27.13 -29.88 13.40
CA ILE A 1076 26.59 -29.47 14.71
C ILE A 1076 25.28 -30.21 14.96
N ASN A 1077 24.86 -30.25 16.23
CA ASN A 1077 23.57 -30.83 16.59
C ASN A 1077 22.44 -29.86 16.19
N LEU A 1078 21.34 -30.41 15.66
CA LEU A 1078 20.10 -29.66 15.43
C LEU A 1078 19.26 -29.70 16.72
N ILE A 1079 18.83 -28.54 17.22
CA ILE A 1079 17.92 -28.43 18.37
C ILE A 1079 16.52 -28.01 17.92
N ASN A 1080 15.51 -28.36 18.73
CA ASN A 1080 14.09 -28.14 18.47
C ASN A 1080 13.66 -28.64 17.07
N GLY A 1081 14.16 -29.80 16.65
CA GLY A 1081 13.79 -30.40 15.37
C GLY A 1081 12.28 -30.71 15.31
N VAL A 1082 11.64 -30.39 14.19
CA VAL A 1082 10.20 -30.63 13.96
C VAL A 1082 10.00 -31.20 12.57
N PHE A 1083 9.22 -32.29 12.46
CA PHE A 1083 8.56 -32.66 11.20
C PHE A 1083 7.14 -32.10 11.16
N HIS A 1084 6.74 -31.57 10.01
CA HIS A 1084 5.35 -31.33 9.64
C HIS A 1084 4.99 -32.29 8.50
N LEU A 1085 3.79 -32.85 8.49
CA LEU A 1085 3.28 -33.65 7.36
C LEU A 1085 1.75 -33.51 7.19
N GLU A 1086 1.28 -33.63 5.97
CA GLU A 1086 -0.12 -33.39 5.58
C GLU A 1086 -0.47 -34.15 4.29
N SER A 1087 -1.74 -34.54 4.13
CA SER A 1087 -2.27 -35.07 2.87
C SER A 1087 -3.80 -34.99 2.81
N SER A 1088 -4.33 -34.41 1.73
CA SER A 1088 -5.78 -34.25 1.47
C SER A 1088 -6.56 -35.58 1.56
N SER A 1089 -7.67 -35.57 2.32
CA SER A 1089 -8.50 -36.75 2.65
C SER A 1089 -7.74 -38.02 3.08
N LEU A 1090 -6.57 -37.85 3.72
CA LEU A 1090 -5.63 -38.92 4.08
C LEU A 1090 -5.04 -38.74 5.49
N LEU A 1091 -4.62 -37.51 5.81
CA LEU A 1091 -3.98 -37.14 7.06
C LEU A 1091 -4.11 -35.62 7.30
N SER A 1092 -4.91 -35.22 8.29
CA SER A 1092 -4.92 -33.87 8.84
C SER A 1092 -3.52 -33.44 9.28
N ALA A 1093 -3.18 -32.16 9.12
CA ALA A 1093 -1.83 -31.65 9.34
C ALA A 1093 -1.27 -32.04 10.72
N TYR A 1094 -0.15 -32.77 10.71
CA TYR A 1094 0.47 -33.37 11.89
C TYR A 1094 1.85 -32.79 12.17
N LYS A 1095 2.19 -32.59 13.44
CA LYS A 1095 3.48 -32.05 13.91
C LYS A 1095 4.19 -33.05 14.84
N HIS A 1096 5.42 -33.43 14.53
CA HIS A 1096 6.29 -34.24 15.42
C HIS A 1096 7.46 -33.42 15.95
N GLU A 1097 7.59 -33.27 17.26
CA GLU A 1097 8.66 -32.49 17.91
C GLU A 1097 9.73 -33.40 18.55
N PHE A 1098 10.99 -33.25 18.12
CA PHE A 1098 12.13 -34.00 18.65
C PHE A 1098 12.59 -33.44 20.00
N ARG A 1099 12.23 -34.14 21.08
CA ARG A 1099 12.61 -33.80 22.47
C ARG A 1099 14.12 -33.90 22.80
N LYS A 1100 14.95 -34.34 21.86
CA LYS A 1100 16.41 -34.46 22.00
C LYS A 1100 17.08 -33.83 20.78
N PRO A 1101 18.26 -33.19 20.95
CA PRO A 1101 19.04 -32.72 19.81
C PRO A 1101 19.40 -33.87 18.87
N ILE A 1102 19.23 -33.67 17.56
CA ILE A 1102 19.69 -34.59 16.52
C ILE A 1102 21.17 -34.34 16.33
N LYS A 1103 22.03 -35.34 16.54
CA LYS A 1103 23.48 -35.16 16.50
C LYS A 1103 23.98 -34.94 15.08
N GLN A 1104 25.21 -34.42 14.95
CA GLN A 1104 25.94 -34.41 13.68
C GLN A 1104 25.88 -35.79 12.99
N GLN A 1105 25.50 -35.85 11.71
CA GLN A 1105 25.39 -37.08 10.92
C GLN A 1105 24.46 -38.18 11.49
N GLU A 1106 23.56 -37.86 12.43
CA GLU A 1106 22.56 -38.80 12.95
C GLU A 1106 21.35 -38.86 12.00
N THR A 1107 20.93 -40.09 11.65
CA THR A 1107 19.67 -40.35 10.94
C THR A 1107 18.55 -40.56 11.94
N VAL A 1108 17.50 -39.75 11.85
CA VAL A 1108 16.24 -39.95 12.59
C VAL A 1108 15.19 -40.59 11.71
N MET A 1109 14.30 -41.38 12.32
CA MET A 1109 13.14 -41.96 11.67
C MET A 1109 11.89 -41.68 12.51
N PHE A 1110 10.82 -41.24 11.87
CA PHE A 1110 9.51 -41.02 12.48
C PHE A 1110 8.47 -41.86 11.73
N HIS A 1111 7.66 -42.61 12.49
CA HIS A 1111 6.60 -43.45 11.95
C HIS A 1111 5.25 -42.80 12.22
N PHE A 1112 4.40 -42.72 11.20
CA PHE A 1112 3.08 -42.08 11.27
C PHE A 1112 2.01 -43.03 10.75
N GLU A 1113 0.77 -42.85 11.19
CA GLU A 1113 -0.38 -43.64 10.73
C GLU A 1113 -1.33 -42.75 9.95
N PHE A 1114 -1.86 -43.26 8.84
CA PHE A 1114 -2.71 -42.52 7.90
C PHE A 1114 -3.83 -43.42 7.38
N LYS A 1115 -4.91 -42.83 6.85
CA LYS A 1115 -6.07 -43.56 6.35
C LYS A 1115 -6.65 -42.85 5.12
N ALA A 1116 -6.51 -43.46 3.96
CA ALA A 1116 -7.09 -42.90 2.73
C ALA A 1116 -8.61 -42.98 2.76
N LEU A 1117 -9.30 -41.86 2.52
CA LEU A 1117 -10.76 -41.82 2.42
C LEU A 1117 -11.26 -41.85 0.96
N ARG A 1118 -10.49 -41.28 0.03
CA ARG A 1118 -10.78 -41.24 -1.42
C ARG A 1118 -9.75 -42.07 -2.21
N GLU A 1119 -10.15 -42.56 -3.38
CA GLU A 1119 -9.34 -43.45 -4.24
C GLU A 1119 -8.50 -42.72 -5.29
N GLY A 1120 -7.64 -43.46 -5.97
CA GLY A 1120 -6.74 -42.99 -7.03
C GLY A 1120 -5.42 -42.42 -6.50
N LEU A 1121 -4.74 -41.67 -7.35
CA LEU A 1121 -3.38 -41.18 -7.11
C LEU A 1121 -3.35 -40.11 -6.00
N ARG A 1122 -2.51 -40.27 -4.98
CA ARG A 1122 -2.40 -39.39 -3.80
C ARG A 1122 -0.95 -39.12 -3.42
N GLU A 1123 -0.74 -38.02 -2.70
CA GLU A 1123 0.58 -37.53 -2.32
C GLU A 1123 0.61 -37.16 -0.83
N ILE A 1124 1.62 -37.62 -0.10
CA ILE A 1124 1.96 -37.14 1.25
C ILE A 1124 3.10 -36.15 1.13
N VAL A 1125 2.92 -34.96 1.71
CA VAL A 1125 3.92 -33.89 1.74
C VAL A 1125 4.46 -33.76 3.16
N ALA A 1126 5.78 -33.60 3.31
CA ALA A 1126 6.41 -33.35 4.61
C ALA A 1126 7.49 -32.26 4.54
N THR A 1127 7.68 -31.55 5.66
CA THR A 1127 8.80 -30.63 5.87
C THR A 1127 9.53 -30.93 7.18
N PHE A 1128 10.79 -30.50 7.26
CA PHE A 1128 11.60 -30.50 8.47
C PHE A 1128 12.15 -29.10 8.74
N SER A 1129 12.16 -28.72 10.03
CA SER A 1129 12.81 -27.49 10.50
C SER A 1129 13.43 -27.67 11.88
N SER A 1130 14.37 -26.79 12.23
CA SER A 1130 15.12 -26.74 13.47
C SER A 1130 15.75 -25.35 13.62
N ASP A 1131 16.28 -25.01 14.81
CA ASP A 1131 16.97 -23.73 15.06
C ASP A 1131 18.24 -23.52 14.18
N GLN A 1132 18.74 -24.53 13.47
CA GLN A 1132 19.97 -24.48 12.65
C GLN A 1132 19.75 -24.78 11.15
N LEU A 1133 18.61 -25.36 10.78
CA LEU A 1133 18.32 -25.83 9.44
C LEU A 1133 16.80 -25.84 9.21
N GLY A 1134 16.34 -25.09 8.21
CA GLY A 1134 14.94 -24.97 7.83
C GLY A 1134 14.73 -25.20 6.33
N GLY A 1135 13.46 -25.27 5.92
CA GLY A 1135 13.06 -25.50 4.53
C GLY A 1135 13.71 -26.74 3.91
N VAL A 1136 13.74 -27.85 4.66
CA VAL A 1136 13.99 -29.18 4.13
C VAL A 1136 12.63 -29.83 3.89
N ASP A 1137 12.40 -30.40 2.71
CA ASP A 1137 11.12 -31.00 2.36
C ASP A 1137 11.27 -32.28 1.55
N GLY A 1138 10.15 -32.95 1.34
CA GLY A 1138 10.02 -34.15 0.50
C GLY A 1138 8.56 -34.57 0.38
N SER A 1139 8.29 -35.43 -0.58
CA SER A 1139 6.97 -35.97 -0.86
C SER A 1139 7.07 -37.41 -1.35
N ILE A 1140 5.96 -38.14 -1.27
CA ILE A 1140 5.80 -39.44 -1.93
C ILE A 1140 4.40 -39.54 -2.53
N GLU A 1141 4.34 -39.98 -3.78
CA GLU A 1141 3.11 -40.30 -4.50
C GLU A 1141 2.86 -41.81 -4.50
N PHE A 1142 1.59 -42.20 -4.38
CA PHE A 1142 1.13 -43.59 -4.36
C PHE A 1142 -0.33 -43.68 -4.85
N GLU A 1143 -0.77 -44.87 -5.24
CA GLU A 1143 -2.15 -45.12 -5.67
C GLU A 1143 -2.99 -45.74 -4.54
N VAL A 1144 -4.26 -45.33 -4.44
CA VAL A 1144 -5.22 -45.84 -3.46
C VAL A 1144 -6.34 -46.60 -4.18
N PHE A 1145 -6.55 -47.87 -3.80
CA PHE A 1145 -7.49 -48.77 -4.47
C PHE A 1145 -8.82 -48.91 -3.70
N GLN A 1146 -9.93 -49.05 -4.43
CA GLN A 1146 -11.26 -49.32 -3.84
C GLN A 1146 -11.39 -50.74 -3.27
N ASP A 1147 -10.79 -51.75 -3.91
CA ASP A 1147 -10.89 -53.16 -3.50
C ASP A 1147 -9.65 -54.02 -3.85
N ILE A 1148 -9.68 -55.29 -3.45
CA ILE A 1148 -8.51 -56.19 -3.24
C ILE A 1148 -7.63 -56.43 -4.49
N GLU A 1149 -6.31 -56.37 -4.25
CA GLU A 1149 -5.14 -56.83 -5.05
C GLU A 1149 -5.25 -56.87 -6.60
N PRO A 1150 -4.32 -56.22 -7.34
CA PRO A 1150 -4.14 -56.58 -8.75
C PRO A 1150 -3.73 -58.05 -8.86
N MET A 1151 -4.37 -58.81 -9.76
CA MET A 1151 -3.96 -60.19 -10.03
C MET A 1151 -2.49 -60.22 -10.43
N ASN A 1152 -1.71 -61.15 -9.86
CA ASN A 1152 -0.33 -61.40 -10.25
C ASN A 1152 -0.23 -61.73 -11.76
N THR A 1153 0.11 -60.73 -12.58
CA THR A 1153 0.38 -60.87 -14.01
C THR A 1153 1.82 -61.33 -14.23
N ASP A 1154 2.18 -62.45 -13.62
CA ASP A 1154 3.47 -63.11 -13.77
C ASP A 1154 3.23 -64.59 -14.15
N LYS A 1155 2.90 -64.80 -15.43
CA LYS A 1155 2.70 -66.12 -16.05
C LYS A 1155 2.75 -66.11 -17.58
#